data_AF-A0A1D1YXK4-F1
#
_entry.id   AF-A0A1D1YXK4-F1
#
_cell.length_a   1.000
_cell.length_b   1.000
_cell.length_c   1.000
_cell.angle_alpha   90.00
_cell.angle_beta   90.00
_cell.angle_gamma   90.00
#
_symmetry.space_group_name_H-M   'P 1'
#
loop_
_entity.id
_entity.type
_entity.pdbx_description
1 polymer ?
#
loop_
_entity_poly.entity_id
_entity_poly.type
_entity_poly.pdbx_seq_one_letter_code
_entity_poly.pdbx_strand_id
1 'polypeptide(L)'
;MAVDDDHDDICLNEDILVYGEKLDETGSTWKILTRIELDLACCSEKVLNLHILLIHVTSRLSDYESLDMEYDSISPDAIDKAFEFDTLSGILDSELRELDKFMTSLSAEIVNVHLKTQSSEHSEVYEVEEKLQDAEESLKQLQEQVAEIRIQSTKFESTLALGRKETWNGEGGSFPENGHVSLMSNEWKMHTVEQQRHVLQTLEKSLARELDLEKKLSDSRHNEEELRLNLHLMERERLCIEEPIENIQERLFEAENVGEVLMGISKELMSKLQIVQFSLNSSKQRENEMRSKLQESLLKLSEQEITFQKLKTTSTGHDNFFLQQTNGLKPSFKEAEDRNVLANSEALTLKEKLNSLETKLKESDVQLQQAKTSVEISQDQQRLLRSKLTEMEHVVECLRENVATAERRAEDAEAKCMLLTETNLEINEELGLIRSSATEKEDLLERKLKESDARLEHAKASIEAIEEQQNMLYAALGDMENLIQDLKFKASKAESRAENAESKCTLLTETNLELNEELGLSRSRLEFLERSLHKVDEAKMATVKDIGIRTKVITELVMKLALERERLQVQISRLTKENQTLGERWWKRENNIFAASSHEIHENEKEFGFVESFEESVTESSTTNIQVENQAPAVCRTDMDMTVSPEDVTAAAANFDTVRSIEAGQLNSKHVAIAILVLVVSICGMYIFQQERCPF
;
A
#
# COMPACT_ATOMS: atom_id res chain seq x y z
N MET A 1 -19.00 -70.55 -54.37
CA MET A 1 -18.75 -69.43 -55.30
C MET A 1 -18.40 -68.24 -54.43
N ALA A 2 -17.11 -67.86 -54.42
CA ALA A 2 -16.47 -66.69 -53.79
C ALA A 2 -16.65 -66.51 -52.24
N VAL A 3 -15.61 -66.71 -51.39
CA VAL A 3 -14.49 -65.76 -51.03
C VAL A 3 -15.03 -64.75 -49.98
N ASP A 4 -14.52 -64.59 -48.74
CA ASP A 4 -13.14 -64.58 -48.22
C ASP A 4 -13.03 -65.11 -46.76
N ASP A 5 -11.84 -65.59 -46.43
CA ASP A 5 -11.29 -65.87 -45.09
C ASP A 5 -11.03 -64.57 -44.31
N ASP A 6 -11.12 -64.61 -42.98
CA ASP A 6 -10.02 -64.12 -42.14
C ASP A 6 -10.07 -64.71 -40.72
N HIS A 7 -8.91 -65.20 -40.30
CA HIS A 7 -8.59 -65.72 -38.99
C HIS A 7 -8.24 -64.56 -38.04
N ASP A 8 -9.00 -64.38 -36.97
CA ASP A 8 -8.56 -63.58 -35.82
C ASP A 8 -7.80 -64.47 -34.84
N ASP A 9 -6.49 -64.26 -34.83
CA ASP A 9 -5.51 -64.83 -33.90
C ASP A 9 -5.48 -64.01 -32.61
N ILE A 10 -5.23 -64.71 -31.51
CA ILE A 10 -5.26 -64.20 -30.14
C ILE A 10 -3.92 -63.51 -29.84
N CYS A 11 -3.94 -62.20 -29.59
CA CYS A 11 -2.91 -61.51 -28.79
C CYS A 11 -3.58 -60.38 -27.98
N LEU A 12 -3.97 -60.70 -26.75
CA LEU A 12 -4.41 -59.69 -25.78
C LEU A 12 -3.18 -59.05 -25.12
N ASN A 13 -3.00 -57.78 -25.46
CA ASN A 13 -2.20 -56.72 -24.84
C ASN A 13 -1.69 -56.98 -23.42
N GLU A 14 -0.37 -57.05 -23.30
CA GLU A 14 0.38 -56.82 -22.07
C GLU A 14 0.97 -55.39 -22.00
N ASP A 15 0.54 -54.48 -22.90
CA ASP A 15 1.12 -53.12 -23.06
C ASP A 15 0.34 -51.98 -22.38
N ILE A 16 -0.72 -52.26 -21.61
CA ILE A 16 -1.57 -51.19 -21.03
C ILE A 16 -1.07 -50.71 -19.65
N LEU A 17 -0.13 -51.41 -19.00
CA LEU A 17 0.33 -51.02 -17.65
C LEU A 17 1.53 -50.05 -17.63
N VAL A 18 2.15 -49.72 -18.76
CA VAL A 18 3.32 -48.80 -18.81
C VAL A 18 2.92 -47.36 -19.20
N TYR A 19 1.70 -47.13 -19.68
CA TYR A 19 1.28 -45.80 -20.16
C TYR A 19 0.83 -44.85 -19.05
N GLY A 20 0.47 -45.37 -17.86
CA GLY A 20 0.01 -44.58 -16.72
C GLY A 20 1.12 -43.87 -15.93
N GLU A 21 2.33 -44.42 -15.92
CA GLU A 21 3.46 -43.87 -15.14
C GLU A 21 4.29 -42.85 -15.96
N LYS A 22 4.33 -43.00 -17.29
CA LYS A 22 5.07 -42.10 -18.20
C LYS A 22 4.38 -40.78 -18.52
N LEU A 23 3.05 -40.71 -18.41
CA LEU A 23 2.30 -39.49 -18.72
C LEU A 23 2.48 -38.42 -17.63
N ASP A 24 2.77 -38.84 -16.39
CA ASP A 24 3.03 -37.96 -15.25
C ASP A 24 4.43 -37.34 -15.30
N GLU A 25 5.42 -38.06 -15.85
CA GLU A 25 6.78 -37.55 -16.05
C GLU A 25 6.84 -36.44 -17.11
N THR A 26 6.16 -36.57 -18.25
CA THR A 26 6.07 -35.51 -19.28
C THR A 26 5.30 -34.29 -18.78
N GLY A 27 4.24 -34.49 -17.99
CA GLY A 27 3.55 -33.40 -17.29
C GLY A 27 4.45 -32.68 -16.28
N SER A 28 5.39 -33.39 -15.65
CA SER A 28 6.37 -32.83 -14.73
C SER A 28 7.47 -32.03 -15.44
N THR A 29 7.94 -32.46 -16.61
CA THR A 29 8.98 -31.73 -17.37
C THR A 29 8.44 -30.42 -17.93
N TRP A 30 7.18 -30.37 -18.37
CA TRP A 30 6.55 -29.12 -18.81
C TRP A 30 6.39 -28.10 -17.68
N LYS A 31 6.06 -28.56 -16.46
CA LYS A 31 6.01 -27.69 -15.26
C LYS A 31 7.39 -27.13 -14.91
N ILE A 32 8.45 -27.92 -15.07
CA ILE A 32 9.82 -27.44 -14.82
C ILE A 32 10.25 -26.48 -15.95
N LEU A 33 9.92 -26.77 -17.20
CA LEU A 33 10.21 -25.89 -18.34
C LEU A 33 9.53 -24.52 -18.19
N THR A 34 8.23 -24.49 -17.88
CA THR A 34 7.52 -23.23 -17.63
C THR A 34 8.10 -22.44 -16.45
N ARG A 35 8.61 -23.13 -15.42
CA ARG A 35 9.35 -22.49 -14.32
C ARG A 35 10.68 -21.89 -14.80
N ILE A 36 11.44 -22.62 -15.61
CA ILE A 36 12.69 -22.14 -16.21
C ILE A 36 12.44 -20.90 -17.08
N GLU A 37 11.38 -20.90 -17.90
CA GLU A 37 10.98 -19.76 -18.73
C GLU A 37 10.64 -18.52 -17.88
N LEU A 38 9.92 -18.70 -16.77
CA LEU A 38 9.60 -17.62 -15.83
C LEU A 38 10.85 -17.09 -15.11
N ASP A 39 11.72 -17.98 -14.63
CA ASP A 39 12.98 -17.62 -13.97
C ASP A 39 13.93 -16.89 -14.94
N LEU A 40 13.93 -17.29 -16.21
CA LEU A 40 14.66 -16.62 -17.28
C LEU A 40 14.10 -15.23 -17.60
N ALA A 41 12.77 -15.08 -17.65
CA ALA A 41 12.13 -13.77 -17.79
C ALA A 41 12.47 -12.83 -16.62
N CYS A 42 12.46 -13.37 -15.39
CA CYS A 42 12.89 -12.64 -14.19
C CYS A 42 14.38 -12.25 -14.25
N CYS A 43 15.25 -13.15 -14.74
CA CYS A 43 16.65 -12.82 -14.98
C CYS A 43 16.79 -11.69 -16.01
N SER A 44 16.03 -11.72 -17.09
CA SER A 44 16.06 -10.68 -18.13
C SER A 44 15.69 -9.31 -17.56
N GLU A 45 14.63 -9.25 -16.75
CA GLU A 45 14.24 -8.02 -16.05
C GLU A 45 15.33 -7.57 -15.07
N LYS A 46 15.92 -8.49 -14.31
CA LYS A 46 17.00 -8.18 -13.37
C LYS A 46 18.25 -7.66 -14.10
N VAL A 47 18.64 -8.23 -15.23
CA VAL A 47 19.75 -7.72 -16.06
C VAL A 47 19.46 -6.32 -16.59
N LEU A 48 18.25 -6.05 -17.05
CA LEU A 48 17.85 -4.71 -17.50
C LEU A 48 17.93 -3.69 -16.36
N ASN A 49 17.47 -4.04 -15.17
CA ASN A 49 17.59 -3.21 -13.98
C ASN A 49 19.05 -2.97 -13.59
N LEU A 50 19.91 -3.97 -13.69
CA LEU A 50 21.35 -3.82 -13.46
C LEU A 50 22.03 -2.97 -14.52
N HIS A 51 21.56 -2.99 -15.77
CA HIS A 51 22.03 -2.08 -16.81
C HIS A 51 21.63 -0.62 -16.52
N ILE A 52 20.44 -0.39 -15.96
CA ILE A 52 20.02 0.95 -15.50
C ILE A 52 20.92 1.41 -14.34
N LEU A 53 21.16 0.52 -13.36
CA LEU A 53 22.08 0.81 -12.26
C LEU A 53 23.50 1.11 -12.75
N LEU A 54 24.01 0.35 -13.73
CA LEU A 54 25.29 0.59 -14.38
C LEU A 54 25.37 2.01 -14.99
N ILE A 55 24.32 2.46 -15.67
CA ILE A 55 24.26 3.82 -16.23
C ILE A 55 24.33 4.86 -15.10
N HIS A 56 23.61 4.65 -14.01
CA HIS A 56 23.66 5.55 -12.85
C HIS A 56 25.04 5.59 -12.20
N VAL A 57 25.67 4.44 -11.95
CA VAL A 57 27.04 4.33 -11.42
C VAL A 57 28.03 5.05 -12.35
N THR A 58 27.90 4.89 -13.67
CA THR A 58 28.74 5.56 -14.67
C THR A 58 28.57 7.08 -14.63
N SER A 59 27.34 7.57 -14.47
CA SER A 59 27.08 9.01 -14.35
C SER A 59 27.71 9.61 -13.08
N ARG A 60 27.64 8.86 -11.97
CA ARG A 60 28.26 9.26 -10.69
C ARG A 60 29.77 9.19 -10.73
N LEU A 61 30.35 8.23 -11.46
CA LEU A 61 31.78 8.21 -11.72
C LEU A 61 32.22 9.45 -12.49
N SER A 62 31.46 9.87 -13.50
CA SER A 62 31.76 11.06 -14.30
C SER A 62 31.70 12.34 -13.45
N ASP A 63 30.71 12.43 -12.55
CA ASP A 63 30.60 13.52 -11.58
C ASP A 63 31.81 13.53 -10.61
N TYR A 64 32.26 12.35 -10.17
CA TYR A 64 33.43 12.19 -9.31
C TYR A 64 34.76 12.51 -10.01
N GLU A 65 34.98 12.03 -11.23
CA GLU A 65 36.17 12.32 -12.06
C GLU A 65 36.28 13.80 -12.45
N SER A 66 35.14 14.52 -12.51
CA SER A 66 35.11 15.96 -12.83
C SER A 66 35.55 16.89 -11.69
N LEU A 67 35.76 16.35 -10.49
CA LEU A 67 36.22 17.12 -9.33
C LEU A 67 37.73 17.35 -9.44
N ASP A 68 38.12 18.61 -9.68
CA ASP A 68 39.52 19.02 -9.65
C ASP A 68 40.03 18.88 -8.20
N MET A 69 40.84 17.86 -7.92
CA MET A 69 41.52 17.70 -6.63
C MET A 69 42.66 18.71 -6.53
N GLU A 70 42.31 20.00 -6.49
CA GLU A 70 43.25 21.06 -6.15
C GLU A 70 43.64 20.90 -4.68
N TYR A 71 44.96 20.90 -4.41
CA TYR A 71 45.61 20.34 -3.21
C TYR A 71 45.24 20.96 -1.85
N ASP A 72 44.25 21.84 -1.76
CA ASP A 72 43.86 22.49 -0.50
C ASP A 72 42.38 22.22 -0.16
N SER A 73 42.19 21.36 0.86
CA SER A 73 40.94 20.97 1.51
C SER A 73 39.94 20.14 0.68
N ILE A 74 39.85 18.85 1.01
CA ILE A 74 38.80 17.94 0.52
C ILE A 74 37.44 18.53 0.91
N SER A 75 36.65 18.93 -0.08
CA SER A 75 35.29 19.42 0.14
C SER A 75 34.41 18.30 0.72
N PRO A 76 33.55 18.56 1.72
CA PRO A 76 32.54 17.61 2.20
C PRO A 76 31.69 17.03 1.05
N ASP A 77 31.39 17.84 0.03
CA ASP A 77 30.63 17.42 -1.16
C ASP A 77 31.37 16.37 -2.01
N ALA A 78 32.71 16.42 -2.04
CA ALA A 78 33.52 15.41 -2.73
C ALA A 78 33.54 14.07 -1.98
N ILE A 79 33.51 14.11 -0.65
CA ILE A 79 33.44 12.91 0.21
C ILE A 79 32.07 12.23 0.05
N ASP A 80 30.99 13.01 0.08
CA ASP A 80 29.63 12.49 -0.07
C ASP A 80 29.44 11.83 -1.45
N LYS A 81 29.94 12.47 -2.52
CA LYS A 81 29.90 11.90 -3.89
C LYS A 81 30.76 10.64 -4.04
N ALA A 82 31.93 10.59 -3.39
CA ALA A 82 32.78 9.40 -3.39
C ALA A 82 32.09 8.23 -2.67
N PHE A 83 31.40 8.51 -1.56
CA PHE A 83 30.66 7.50 -0.79
C PHE A 83 29.43 7.00 -1.55
N GLU A 84 28.68 7.90 -2.22
CA GLU A 84 27.56 7.54 -3.08
C GLU A 84 28.02 6.64 -4.24
N PHE A 85 29.15 6.97 -4.87
CA PHE A 85 29.71 6.13 -5.93
C PHE A 85 30.19 4.76 -5.43
N ASP A 86 30.94 4.71 -4.31
CA ASP A 86 31.45 3.46 -3.73
C ASP A 86 30.30 2.52 -3.29
N THR A 87 29.26 3.08 -2.68
CA THR A 87 28.07 2.33 -2.28
C THR A 87 27.29 1.79 -3.48
N LEU A 88 27.06 2.60 -4.52
CA LEU A 88 26.35 2.16 -5.72
C LEU A 88 27.14 1.12 -6.52
N SER A 89 28.46 1.27 -6.63
CA SER A 89 29.33 0.27 -7.26
C SER A 89 29.33 -1.05 -6.47
N GLY A 90 29.38 -0.97 -5.13
CA GLY A 90 29.30 -2.13 -4.26
C GLY A 90 27.97 -2.88 -4.36
N ILE A 91 26.85 -2.15 -4.49
CA ILE A 91 25.52 -2.73 -4.74
C ILE A 91 25.52 -3.46 -6.09
N LEU A 92 25.99 -2.80 -7.15
CA LEU A 92 26.07 -3.38 -8.50
C LEU A 92 26.87 -4.70 -8.51
N ASP A 93 28.05 -4.73 -7.89
CA ASP A 93 28.89 -5.93 -7.82
C ASP A 93 28.29 -7.05 -6.95
N SER A 94 27.54 -6.69 -5.90
CA SER A 94 26.85 -7.67 -5.07
C SER A 94 25.73 -8.36 -5.83
N GLU A 95 24.92 -7.58 -6.57
CA GLU A 95 23.80 -8.08 -7.36
C GLU A 95 24.26 -8.89 -8.57
N LEU A 96 25.34 -8.47 -9.25
CA LEU A 96 25.93 -9.25 -10.34
C LEU A 96 26.44 -10.62 -9.88
N ARG A 97 26.93 -10.72 -8.63
CA ARG A 97 27.41 -11.98 -8.05
C ARG A 97 26.27 -12.90 -7.67
N GLU A 98 25.17 -12.34 -7.16
CA GLU A 98 23.97 -13.11 -6.86
C GLU A 98 23.30 -13.63 -8.13
N LEU A 99 23.18 -12.76 -9.14
CA LEU A 99 22.60 -13.13 -10.43
C LEU A 99 23.41 -14.22 -11.14
N ASP A 100 24.75 -14.17 -11.07
CA ASP A 100 25.63 -15.21 -11.63
C ASP A 100 25.47 -16.57 -10.92
N LYS A 101 25.30 -16.55 -9.58
CA LYS A 101 24.96 -17.77 -8.81
C LYS A 101 23.59 -18.32 -9.20
N PHE A 102 22.62 -17.45 -9.45
CA PHE A 102 21.29 -17.86 -9.89
C PHE A 102 21.31 -18.45 -11.30
N MET A 103 21.97 -17.78 -12.26
CA MET A 103 22.12 -18.28 -13.63
C MET A 103 22.89 -19.60 -13.71
N THR A 104 23.88 -19.84 -12.83
CA THR A 104 24.56 -21.14 -12.74
C THR A 104 23.66 -22.25 -12.19
N SER A 105 22.77 -21.92 -11.24
CA SER A 105 21.72 -22.84 -10.78
C SER A 105 20.72 -23.15 -11.90
N LEU A 106 20.28 -22.13 -12.65
CA LEU A 106 19.34 -22.28 -13.76
C LEU A 106 19.94 -23.11 -14.91
N SER A 107 21.22 -22.90 -15.24
CA SER A 107 21.94 -23.72 -16.20
C SER A 107 22.01 -25.19 -15.77
N ALA A 108 22.24 -25.47 -14.48
CA ALA A 108 22.21 -26.82 -13.95
C ALA A 108 20.80 -27.46 -14.01
N GLU A 109 19.74 -26.68 -13.82
CA GLU A 109 18.35 -27.13 -13.95
C GLU A 109 17.99 -27.46 -15.40
N ILE A 110 18.38 -26.60 -16.36
CA ILE A 110 18.23 -26.84 -17.81
C ILE A 110 18.94 -28.14 -18.23
N VAL A 111 20.19 -28.35 -17.80
CA VAL A 111 20.94 -29.59 -18.10
C VAL A 111 20.25 -30.83 -17.51
N ASN A 112 19.68 -30.73 -16.31
CA ASN A 112 18.95 -31.83 -15.68
C ASN A 112 17.66 -32.16 -16.45
N VAL A 113 16.92 -31.14 -16.92
CA VAL A 113 15.73 -31.35 -17.76
C VAL A 113 16.11 -31.99 -19.09
N HIS A 114 17.22 -31.56 -19.70
CA HIS A 114 17.71 -32.11 -20.96
C HIS A 114 18.08 -33.61 -20.84
N LEU A 115 18.68 -34.01 -19.72
CA LEU A 115 18.95 -35.42 -19.42
C LEU A 115 17.67 -36.25 -19.23
N LYS A 116 16.60 -35.63 -18.70
CA LYS A 116 15.30 -36.29 -18.54
C LYS A 116 14.57 -36.41 -19.88
N THR A 117 14.56 -35.36 -20.71
CA THR A 117 13.91 -35.37 -22.03
C THR A 117 14.58 -36.34 -23.01
N GLN A 118 15.92 -36.48 -22.99
CA GLN A 118 16.64 -37.46 -23.84
C GLN A 118 16.31 -38.93 -23.55
N SER A 119 15.72 -39.25 -22.39
CA SER A 119 15.36 -40.61 -22.00
C SER A 119 13.98 -41.08 -22.51
N SER A 120 13.21 -40.19 -23.14
CA SER A 120 11.81 -40.42 -23.54
C SER A 120 11.63 -40.40 -25.07
N GLU A 121 11.06 -41.46 -25.64
CA GLU A 121 10.85 -41.66 -27.09
C GLU A 121 9.43 -41.21 -27.54
N HIS A 122 9.02 -39.97 -27.24
CA HIS A 122 7.67 -39.49 -27.57
C HIS A 122 7.69 -38.21 -28.42
N SER A 123 6.69 -38.06 -29.31
CA SER A 123 6.60 -36.92 -30.25
C SER A 123 6.48 -35.55 -29.56
N GLU A 124 5.94 -35.51 -28.33
CA GLU A 124 5.80 -34.30 -27.51
C GLU A 124 7.14 -33.86 -26.88
N VAL A 125 8.14 -34.76 -26.82
CA VAL A 125 9.49 -34.46 -26.33
C VAL A 125 10.19 -33.46 -27.26
N TYR A 126 9.89 -33.47 -28.56
CA TYR A 126 10.48 -32.54 -29.52
C TYR A 126 10.09 -31.08 -29.24
N GLU A 127 8.85 -30.80 -28.82
CA GLU A 127 8.41 -29.44 -28.50
C GLU A 127 9.02 -28.94 -27.18
N VAL A 128 9.12 -29.81 -26.18
CA VAL A 128 9.80 -29.51 -24.91
C VAL A 128 11.28 -29.22 -25.17
N GLU A 129 11.91 -30.00 -26.04
CA GLU A 129 13.32 -29.91 -26.38
C GLU A 129 13.64 -28.64 -27.20
N GLU A 130 12.80 -28.27 -28.17
CA GLU A 130 12.91 -27.01 -28.90
C GLU A 130 12.87 -25.80 -27.95
N LYS A 131 11.88 -25.77 -27.04
CA LYS A 131 11.77 -24.69 -26.05
C LYS A 131 12.89 -24.68 -25.02
N LEU A 132 13.41 -25.85 -24.65
CA LEU A 132 14.56 -25.95 -23.76
C LEU A 132 15.82 -25.41 -24.44
N GLN A 133 15.99 -25.66 -25.74
CA GLN A 133 17.07 -25.10 -26.55
C GLN A 133 16.96 -23.57 -26.65
N ASP A 134 15.75 -23.05 -26.84
CA ASP A 134 15.48 -21.60 -26.84
C ASP A 134 15.79 -20.97 -25.47
N ALA A 135 15.45 -21.66 -24.37
CA ALA A 135 15.75 -21.23 -23.01
C ALA A 135 17.26 -21.25 -22.71
N GLU A 136 17.98 -22.26 -23.22
CA GLU A 136 19.44 -22.35 -23.12
C GLU A 136 20.12 -21.20 -23.89
N GLU A 137 19.67 -20.93 -25.11
CA GLU A 137 20.21 -19.84 -25.93
C GLU A 137 19.95 -18.47 -25.26
N SER A 138 18.75 -18.28 -24.73
CA SER A 138 18.38 -17.07 -24.00
C SER A 138 19.21 -16.90 -22.71
N LEU A 139 19.42 -17.97 -21.95
CA LEU A 139 20.28 -17.94 -20.76
C LEU A 139 21.72 -17.56 -21.12
N LYS A 140 22.24 -18.10 -22.23
CA LYS A 140 23.57 -17.76 -22.73
C LYS A 140 23.69 -16.29 -23.13
N GLN A 141 22.68 -15.74 -23.80
CA GLN A 141 22.62 -14.31 -24.12
C GLN A 141 22.61 -13.44 -22.86
N LEU A 142 21.86 -13.83 -21.82
CA LEU A 142 21.87 -13.12 -20.54
C LEU A 142 23.21 -13.21 -19.82
N GLN A 143 23.86 -14.37 -19.84
CA GLN A 143 25.21 -14.54 -19.29
C GLN A 143 26.24 -13.64 -20.00
N GLU A 144 26.13 -13.46 -21.31
CA GLU A 144 26.96 -12.54 -22.07
C GLU A 144 26.72 -11.08 -21.66
N GLN A 145 25.46 -10.67 -21.51
CA GLN A 145 25.12 -9.31 -21.03
C GLN A 145 25.63 -9.05 -19.61
N VAL A 146 25.51 -10.04 -18.71
CA VAL A 146 26.05 -9.93 -17.34
C VAL A 146 27.57 -9.85 -17.35
N ALA A 147 28.24 -10.60 -18.24
CA ALA A 147 29.69 -10.50 -18.41
C ALA A 147 30.11 -9.11 -18.93
N GLU A 148 29.35 -8.50 -19.84
CA GLU A 148 29.59 -7.14 -20.31
C GLU A 148 29.44 -6.11 -19.18
N ILE A 149 28.34 -6.17 -18.41
CA ILE A 149 28.12 -5.29 -17.25
C ILE A 149 29.25 -5.48 -16.23
N ARG A 150 29.70 -6.72 -16.00
CA ARG A 150 30.81 -7.03 -15.09
C ARG A 150 32.13 -6.44 -15.58
N ILE A 151 32.43 -6.51 -16.87
CA ILE A 151 33.64 -5.86 -17.44
C ILE A 151 33.59 -4.35 -17.19
N GLN A 152 32.44 -3.71 -17.38
CA GLN A 152 32.29 -2.28 -17.07
C GLN A 152 32.42 -2.00 -15.55
N SER A 153 31.87 -2.86 -14.70
CA SER A 153 32.02 -2.73 -13.24
C SER A 153 33.49 -2.82 -12.79
N THR A 154 34.27 -3.75 -13.34
CA THR A 154 35.70 -3.85 -13.02
C THR A 154 36.50 -2.62 -13.43
N LYS A 155 36.02 -1.84 -14.41
CA LYS A 155 36.60 -0.55 -14.77
C LYS A 155 36.47 0.44 -13.62
N PHE A 156 35.35 0.44 -12.90
CA PHE A 156 35.13 1.28 -11.73
C PHE A 156 36.05 0.93 -10.56
N GLU A 157 36.20 -0.36 -10.26
CA GLU A 157 37.16 -0.83 -9.27
C GLU A 157 38.60 -0.39 -9.61
N SER A 158 38.96 -0.41 -10.89
CA SER A 158 40.29 0.04 -11.35
C SER A 158 40.50 1.55 -11.19
N THR A 159 39.46 2.38 -11.39
CA THR A 159 39.51 3.83 -11.17
C THR A 159 39.58 4.18 -9.67
N LEU A 160 38.83 3.45 -8.82
CA LEU A 160 38.93 3.56 -7.35
C LEU A 160 40.32 3.15 -6.85
N ALA A 161 40.90 2.11 -7.45
CA ALA A 161 42.25 1.65 -7.14
C ALA A 161 43.32 2.65 -7.59
N LEU A 162 43.13 3.36 -8.71
CA LEU A 162 44.06 4.42 -9.16
C LEU A 162 44.07 5.60 -8.19
N GLY A 163 42.90 6.08 -7.75
CA GLY A 163 42.79 7.15 -6.74
C GLY A 163 43.40 6.77 -5.39
N ARG A 164 43.41 5.48 -5.05
CA ARG A 164 44.07 4.94 -3.85
C ARG A 164 45.58 4.71 -4.02
N LYS A 165 46.06 4.47 -5.26
CA LYS A 165 47.45 4.06 -5.55
C LYS A 165 48.38 5.22 -5.91
N GLU A 166 47.85 6.36 -6.35
CA GLU A 166 48.68 7.54 -6.62
C GLU A 166 49.33 8.16 -5.36
N THR A 167 48.88 7.79 -4.15
CA THR A 167 49.57 8.13 -2.89
C THR A 167 50.59 7.09 -2.41
N TRP A 168 50.72 5.93 -3.07
CA TRP A 168 51.50 4.79 -2.56
C TRP A 168 52.27 4.06 -3.67
N ASN A 169 53.14 4.77 -4.39
CA ASN A 169 54.24 4.12 -5.12
C ASN A 169 55.51 4.11 -4.25
N GLY A 170 55.52 3.19 -3.28
CA GLY A 170 56.69 2.72 -2.59
C GLY A 170 56.74 1.20 -2.71
N GLU A 171 57.71 0.72 -3.48
CA GLU A 171 57.92 -0.65 -3.89
C GLU A 171 58.13 -1.62 -2.70
N GLY A 172 57.47 -2.79 -2.75
CA GLY A 172 57.98 -4.02 -2.14
C GLY A 172 57.41 -4.48 -0.79
N GLY A 173 56.58 -5.53 -0.85
CA GLY A 173 56.78 -6.74 -0.04
C GLY A 173 56.21 -6.80 1.39
N SER A 174 55.31 -7.78 1.57
CA SER A 174 55.05 -8.54 2.81
C SER A 174 54.41 -7.81 4.00
N PHE A 175 53.14 -8.16 4.26
CA PHE A 175 52.60 -8.25 5.63
C PHE A 175 53.55 -9.07 6.52
N PRO A 176 53.72 -8.78 7.83
CA PRO A 176 52.66 -8.99 8.83
C PRO A 176 52.64 -7.93 9.97
N GLU A 177 51.45 -7.57 10.46
CA GLU A 177 50.92 -8.01 11.77
C GLU A 177 51.45 -7.25 13.00
N ASN A 178 50.50 -6.92 13.88
CA ASN A 178 50.61 -6.21 15.15
C ASN A 178 50.80 -4.70 15.14
N GLY A 179 49.68 -4.03 15.39
CA GLY A 179 49.48 -3.36 16.67
C GLY A 179 50.44 -2.22 16.94
N HIS A 180 50.17 -1.07 16.32
CA HIS A 180 50.05 0.22 16.99
C HIS A 180 49.58 1.20 15.92
N VAL A 181 48.30 1.60 16.00
CA VAL A 181 47.81 2.77 15.27
C VAL A 181 48.52 3.97 15.89
N SER A 182 49.70 4.29 15.38
CA SER A 182 50.33 5.58 15.60
C SER A 182 49.48 6.57 14.82
N LEU A 183 48.42 7.06 15.47
CA LEU A 183 47.62 8.17 15.00
C LEU A 183 48.62 9.30 14.75
N MET A 184 48.84 9.59 13.47
CA MET A 184 49.76 10.60 12.98
C MET A 184 49.19 11.97 13.40
N SER A 185 49.39 12.27 14.68
CA SER A 185 49.34 13.57 15.28
C SER A 185 50.44 14.37 14.60
N ASN A 186 50.12 15.01 13.48
CA ASN A 186 50.78 16.22 13.04
C ASN A 186 49.79 17.06 12.21
N GLU A 187 49.40 18.17 12.84
CA GLU A 187 49.00 19.44 12.21
C GLU A 187 47.58 19.61 11.66
N TRP A 188 46.57 19.15 12.39
CA TRP A 188 45.28 19.87 12.40
C TRP A 188 45.31 20.91 13.50
N LYS A 189 46.10 21.98 13.30
CA LYS A 189 46.00 23.16 14.18
C LYS A 189 44.68 23.86 13.88
N MET A 190 43.59 23.43 14.51
CA MET A 190 42.39 24.24 14.66
C MET A 190 42.79 25.52 15.40
N HIS A 191 42.86 26.63 14.68
CA HIS A 191 43.42 27.88 15.21
C HIS A 191 42.53 28.57 16.26
N THR A 192 41.31 28.06 16.51
CA THR A 192 40.43 28.58 17.57
C THR A 192 39.68 27.47 18.31
N VAL A 193 39.63 27.60 19.64
CA VAL A 193 38.88 26.70 20.56
C VAL A 193 37.39 26.60 20.16
N GLU A 194 36.86 27.64 19.51
CA GLU A 194 35.47 27.68 19.02
C GLU A 194 35.24 26.71 17.84
N GLN A 195 36.21 26.54 16.94
CA GLN A 195 36.12 25.58 15.83
C GLN A 195 36.16 24.14 16.37
N GLN A 196 37.01 23.87 17.37
CA GLN A 196 37.04 22.55 18.03
C GLN A 196 35.71 22.23 18.73
N ARG A 197 35.10 23.22 19.39
CA ARG A 197 33.78 23.08 20.02
C ARG A 197 32.70 22.81 18.98
N HIS A 198 32.74 23.49 17.84
CA HIS A 198 31.76 23.29 16.79
C HIS A 198 31.87 21.90 16.16
N VAL A 199 33.09 21.42 15.89
CA VAL A 199 33.32 20.06 15.38
C VAL A 199 32.85 19.01 16.39
N LEU A 200 33.19 19.15 17.67
CA LEU A 200 32.74 18.21 18.71
C LEU A 200 31.21 18.19 18.85
N GLN A 201 30.54 19.35 18.84
CA GLN A 201 29.08 19.39 18.85
C GLN A 201 28.46 18.77 17.60
N THR A 202 29.13 18.87 16.46
CA THR A 202 28.64 18.30 15.20
C THR A 202 28.80 16.77 15.21
N LEU A 203 29.92 16.27 15.74
CA LEU A 203 30.16 14.84 15.97
C LEU A 203 29.23 14.26 17.04
N GLU A 204 28.94 15.00 18.11
CA GLU A 204 27.96 14.59 19.12
C GLU A 204 26.55 14.49 18.51
N LYS A 205 26.17 15.43 17.65
CA LYS A 205 24.92 15.38 16.88
C LYS A 205 24.90 14.27 15.83
N SER A 206 26.03 13.93 15.21
CA SER A 206 26.08 12.80 14.27
C SER A 206 25.97 11.48 15.02
N LEU A 207 26.70 11.32 16.12
CA LEU A 207 26.64 10.12 16.97
C LEU A 207 25.25 9.90 17.58
N ALA A 208 24.58 10.97 18.02
CA ALA A 208 23.21 10.87 18.52
C ALA A 208 22.22 10.41 17.43
N ARG A 209 22.40 10.87 16.18
CA ARG A 209 21.59 10.43 15.04
C ARG A 209 21.91 8.98 14.65
N GLU A 210 23.18 8.60 14.68
CA GLU A 210 23.61 7.22 14.41
C GLU A 210 23.04 6.24 15.43
N LEU A 211 23.07 6.58 16.73
CA LEU A 211 22.45 5.76 17.77
C LEU A 211 20.92 5.65 17.64
N ASP A 212 20.24 6.72 17.23
CA ASP A 212 18.80 6.68 16.94
C ASP A 212 18.48 5.79 15.73
N LEU A 213 19.31 5.85 14.69
CA LEU A 213 19.19 4.98 13.51
C LEU A 213 19.48 3.52 13.83
N GLU A 214 20.52 3.23 14.61
CA GLU A 214 20.83 1.88 15.10
C GLU A 214 19.65 1.30 15.88
N LYS A 215 19.06 2.12 16.77
CA LYS A 215 17.86 1.73 17.52
C LYS A 215 16.70 1.41 16.58
N LYS A 216 16.40 2.30 15.63
CA LYS A 216 15.33 2.06 14.64
C LYS A 216 15.58 0.82 13.79
N LEU A 217 16.83 0.55 13.42
CA LEU A 217 17.23 -0.66 12.71
C LEU A 217 17.02 -1.91 13.57
N SER A 218 17.34 -1.84 14.85
CA SER A 218 17.10 -2.95 15.78
C SER A 218 15.61 -3.22 16.00
N ASP A 219 14.80 -2.18 16.15
CA ASP A 219 13.34 -2.27 16.28
C ASP A 219 12.73 -2.82 14.97
N SER A 220 13.21 -2.36 13.81
CA SER A 220 12.79 -2.87 12.50
C SER A 220 13.12 -4.34 12.31
N ARG A 221 14.32 -4.77 12.73
CA ARG A 221 14.74 -6.18 12.66
C ARG A 221 13.89 -7.06 13.56
N HIS A 222 13.57 -6.58 14.76
CA HIS A 222 12.66 -7.30 15.66
C HIS A 222 11.27 -7.48 15.04
N ASN A 223 10.71 -6.42 14.46
CA ASN A 223 9.42 -6.48 13.76
C ASN A 223 9.47 -7.44 12.55
N GLU A 224 10.56 -7.45 11.80
CA GLU A 224 10.76 -8.38 10.69
C GLU A 224 10.77 -9.84 11.17
N GLU A 225 11.48 -10.14 12.26
CA GLU A 225 11.51 -11.46 12.87
C GLU A 225 10.12 -11.90 13.39
N GLU A 226 9.36 -10.99 14.00
CA GLU A 226 7.98 -11.24 14.44
C GLU A 226 7.05 -11.52 13.26
N LEU A 227 7.11 -10.70 12.20
CA LEU A 227 6.32 -10.90 10.98
C LEU A 227 6.66 -12.23 10.31
N ARG A 228 7.94 -12.61 10.28
CA ARG A 228 8.39 -13.89 9.75
C ARG A 228 7.83 -15.07 10.56
N LEU A 229 7.82 -14.97 11.88
CA LEU A 229 7.21 -16.00 12.74
C LEU A 229 5.71 -16.11 12.49
N ASN A 230 5.00 -14.98 12.42
CA ASN A 230 3.57 -14.93 12.12
C ASN A 230 3.25 -15.54 10.75
N LEU A 231 4.05 -15.22 9.72
CA LEU A 231 3.89 -15.79 8.38
C LEU A 231 4.04 -17.31 8.40
N HIS A 232 5.07 -17.84 9.08
CA HIS A 232 5.24 -19.29 9.23
C HIS A 232 4.09 -19.95 10.00
N LEU A 233 3.54 -19.29 11.03
CA LEU A 233 2.38 -19.80 11.76
C LEU A 233 1.12 -19.82 10.88
N MET A 234 0.87 -18.76 10.10
CA MET A 234 -0.26 -18.70 9.18
C MET A 234 -0.13 -19.70 8.03
N GLU A 235 1.07 -19.89 7.50
CA GLU A 235 1.34 -20.88 6.45
C GLU A 235 1.11 -22.30 6.96
N ARG A 236 1.53 -22.59 8.20
CA ARG A 236 1.22 -23.86 8.85
C ARG A 236 -0.28 -24.04 9.10
N GLU A 237 -0.97 -23.00 9.56
CA GLU A 237 -2.42 -23.04 9.77
C GLU A 237 -3.17 -23.28 8.46
N ARG A 238 -2.75 -22.62 7.37
CA ARG A 238 -3.28 -22.87 6.02
C ARG A 238 -3.12 -24.34 5.63
N LEU A 239 -1.92 -24.91 5.75
CA LEU A 239 -1.68 -26.31 5.40
C LEU A 239 -2.56 -27.27 6.24
N CYS A 240 -2.76 -26.99 7.53
CA CYS A 240 -3.62 -27.81 8.39
C CYS A 240 -5.11 -27.73 8.02
N ILE A 241 -5.55 -26.65 7.38
CA ILE A 241 -6.95 -26.43 7.01
C ILE A 241 -7.23 -26.88 5.57
N GLU A 242 -6.21 -26.94 4.71
CA GLU A 242 -6.33 -27.34 3.29
C GLU A 242 -6.82 -28.79 3.13
N GLU A 243 -6.20 -29.75 3.82
CA GLU A 243 -6.58 -31.17 3.78
C GLU A 243 -8.04 -31.44 4.22
N PRO A 244 -8.55 -30.93 5.36
CA PRO A 244 -9.94 -31.16 5.73
C PRO A 244 -10.93 -30.43 4.80
N ILE A 245 -10.55 -29.30 4.19
CA ILE A 245 -11.41 -28.63 3.21
C ILE A 245 -11.56 -29.50 1.95
N GLU A 246 -10.45 -30.03 1.44
CA GLU A 246 -10.47 -30.92 0.28
C GLU A 246 -11.32 -32.17 0.55
N ASN A 247 -11.18 -32.77 1.74
CA ASN A 247 -12.02 -33.90 2.15
C ASN A 247 -13.51 -33.55 2.22
N ILE A 248 -13.86 -32.37 2.76
CA ILE A 248 -15.26 -31.91 2.82
C ILE A 248 -15.80 -31.71 1.40
N GLN A 249 -15.00 -31.15 0.48
CA GLN A 249 -15.41 -30.94 -0.91
C GLN A 249 -15.63 -32.27 -1.64
N GLU A 250 -14.74 -33.24 -1.49
CA GLU A 250 -14.89 -34.59 -2.04
C GLU A 250 -16.19 -35.24 -1.54
N ARG A 251 -16.40 -35.25 -0.21
CA ARG A 251 -17.62 -35.82 0.38
C ARG A 251 -18.90 -35.12 -0.04
N LEU A 252 -18.85 -33.81 -0.29
CA LEU A 252 -19.99 -33.04 -0.75
C LEU A 252 -20.34 -33.39 -2.20
N PHE A 253 -19.33 -33.58 -3.05
CA PHE A 253 -19.50 -34.07 -4.41
C PHE A 253 -20.05 -35.51 -4.45
N GLU A 254 -19.53 -36.40 -3.60
CA GLU A 254 -20.09 -37.74 -3.43
C GLU A 254 -21.56 -37.71 -3.01
N ALA A 255 -21.91 -36.87 -2.04
CA ALA A 255 -23.28 -36.72 -1.58
C ALA A 255 -24.21 -36.16 -2.67
N GLU A 256 -23.72 -35.21 -3.48
CA GLU A 256 -24.46 -34.67 -4.62
C GLU A 256 -24.71 -35.74 -5.69
N ASN A 257 -23.70 -36.56 -6.01
CA ASN A 257 -23.84 -37.69 -6.92
C ASN A 257 -24.87 -38.73 -6.41
N VAL A 258 -24.81 -39.08 -5.12
CA VAL A 258 -25.81 -39.96 -4.51
C VAL A 258 -27.20 -39.35 -4.57
N GLY A 259 -27.31 -38.03 -4.36
CA GLY A 259 -28.54 -37.27 -4.51
C GLY A 259 -29.13 -37.36 -5.92
N GLU A 260 -28.31 -37.18 -6.95
CA GLU A 260 -28.72 -37.34 -8.36
C GLU A 260 -29.16 -38.76 -8.70
N VAL A 261 -28.44 -39.79 -8.21
CA VAL A 261 -28.84 -41.19 -8.40
C VAL A 261 -30.20 -41.46 -7.73
N LEU A 262 -30.39 -41.01 -6.49
CA LEU A 262 -31.67 -41.15 -5.78
C LEU A 262 -32.80 -40.38 -6.46
N MET A 263 -32.51 -39.19 -7.00
CA MET A 263 -33.46 -38.42 -7.80
C MET A 263 -33.86 -39.19 -9.07
N GLY A 264 -32.90 -39.82 -9.74
CA GLY A 264 -33.13 -40.71 -10.88
C GLY A 264 -34.06 -41.88 -10.53
N ILE A 265 -33.74 -42.59 -9.44
CA ILE A 265 -34.57 -43.71 -8.93
C ILE A 265 -35.98 -43.24 -8.55
N SER A 266 -36.09 -42.08 -7.89
CA SER A 266 -37.38 -41.49 -7.51
C SER A 266 -38.24 -41.16 -8.73
N LYS A 267 -37.65 -40.54 -9.77
CA LYS A 267 -38.34 -40.26 -11.04
C LYS A 267 -38.80 -41.54 -11.73
N GLU A 268 -37.98 -42.60 -11.73
CA GLU A 268 -38.36 -43.90 -12.28
C GLU A 268 -39.51 -44.55 -11.49
N LEU A 269 -39.43 -44.55 -10.16
CA LEU A 269 -40.49 -45.07 -9.28
C LEU A 269 -41.80 -44.31 -9.46
N MET A 270 -41.74 -42.99 -9.57
CA MET A 270 -42.93 -42.16 -9.84
C MET A 270 -43.57 -42.52 -11.19
N SER A 271 -42.74 -42.74 -12.21
CA SER A 271 -43.22 -43.18 -13.53
C SER A 271 -43.90 -44.55 -13.46
N LYS A 272 -43.31 -45.51 -12.73
CA LYS A 272 -43.90 -46.83 -12.47
C LYS A 272 -45.22 -46.73 -11.69
N LEU A 273 -45.28 -45.87 -10.67
CA LEU A 273 -46.49 -45.64 -9.87
C LEU A 273 -47.62 -45.07 -10.73
N GLN A 274 -47.33 -44.11 -11.61
CA GLN A 274 -48.32 -43.57 -12.55
C GLN A 274 -48.89 -44.65 -13.48
N ILE A 275 -48.05 -45.55 -13.99
CA ILE A 275 -48.48 -46.68 -14.81
C ILE A 275 -49.42 -47.60 -14.02
N VAL A 276 -49.06 -47.93 -12.77
CA VAL A 276 -49.90 -48.77 -11.89
C VAL A 276 -51.22 -48.06 -11.54
N GLN A 277 -51.19 -46.76 -11.30
CA GLN A 277 -52.39 -45.97 -11.03
C GLN A 277 -53.34 -45.96 -12.24
N PHE A 278 -52.79 -45.82 -13.45
CA PHE A 278 -53.56 -45.90 -14.69
C PHE A 278 -54.18 -47.30 -14.90
N SER A 279 -53.42 -48.36 -14.63
CA SER A 279 -53.91 -49.73 -14.75
C SER A 279 -55.00 -50.06 -13.72
N LEU A 280 -54.85 -49.58 -12.48
CA LEU A 280 -55.85 -49.71 -11.43
C LEU A 280 -57.13 -48.96 -11.77
N ASN A 281 -57.02 -47.73 -12.27
CA ASN A 281 -58.18 -46.95 -12.71
C ASN A 281 -58.94 -47.66 -13.86
N SER A 282 -58.20 -48.24 -14.81
CA SER A 282 -58.77 -49.04 -15.90
C SER A 282 -59.47 -50.30 -15.37
N SER A 283 -58.88 -50.98 -14.38
CA SER A 283 -59.46 -52.16 -13.73
C SER A 283 -60.74 -51.80 -12.96
N LYS A 284 -60.73 -50.71 -12.19
CA LYS A 284 -61.89 -50.19 -11.47
C LYS A 284 -63.04 -49.84 -12.41
N GLN A 285 -62.75 -49.25 -13.57
CA GLN A 285 -63.76 -48.98 -14.59
C GLN A 285 -64.39 -50.27 -15.11
N ARG A 286 -63.57 -51.29 -15.40
CA ARG A 286 -64.05 -52.61 -15.86
C ARG A 286 -64.87 -53.33 -14.79
N GLU A 287 -64.46 -53.25 -13.53
CA GLU A 287 -65.21 -53.79 -12.39
C GLU A 287 -66.57 -53.11 -12.26
N ASN A 288 -66.62 -51.77 -12.33
CA ASN A 288 -67.87 -51.02 -12.30
C ASN A 288 -68.80 -51.40 -13.46
N GLU A 289 -68.27 -51.64 -14.66
CA GLU A 289 -69.04 -52.12 -15.81
C GLU A 289 -69.58 -53.55 -15.60
N MET A 290 -68.79 -54.44 -15.00
CA MET A 290 -69.27 -55.79 -14.65
C MET A 290 -70.33 -55.75 -13.56
N ARG A 291 -70.15 -54.86 -12.57
CA ARG A 291 -71.11 -54.68 -11.47
C ARG A 291 -72.44 -54.14 -11.98
N SER A 292 -72.43 -53.19 -12.93
CA SER A 292 -73.67 -52.71 -13.56
C SER A 292 -74.36 -53.82 -14.36
N LYS A 293 -73.60 -54.61 -15.14
CA LYS A 293 -74.14 -55.80 -15.85
C LYS A 293 -74.75 -56.83 -14.91
N LEU A 294 -74.13 -57.09 -13.76
CA LEU A 294 -74.63 -58.04 -12.76
C LEU A 294 -75.88 -57.52 -12.05
N GLN A 295 -75.94 -56.20 -11.79
CA GLN A 295 -77.13 -55.58 -11.24
C GLN A 295 -78.31 -55.64 -12.23
N GLU A 296 -78.03 -55.46 -13.52
CA GLU A 296 -79.03 -55.64 -14.59
C GLU A 296 -79.52 -57.09 -14.68
N SER A 297 -78.63 -58.08 -14.56
CA SER A 297 -79.03 -59.51 -14.60
C SER A 297 -79.80 -59.94 -13.35
N LEU A 298 -79.47 -59.41 -12.18
CA LEU A 298 -80.22 -59.62 -10.94
C LEU A 298 -81.67 -59.11 -11.08
N LEU A 299 -81.84 -57.92 -11.67
CA LEU A 299 -83.18 -57.37 -11.94
C LEU A 299 -83.98 -58.29 -12.87
N LYS A 300 -83.37 -58.79 -13.95
CA LYS A 300 -84.00 -59.77 -14.86
C LYS A 300 -84.39 -61.07 -14.16
N LEU A 301 -83.54 -61.60 -13.28
CA LEU A 301 -83.83 -62.79 -12.46
C LEU A 301 -84.98 -62.54 -11.47
N SER A 302 -85.05 -61.34 -10.88
CA SER A 302 -86.15 -60.98 -9.98
C SER A 302 -87.49 -60.92 -10.71
N GLU A 303 -87.51 -60.43 -11.96
CA GLU A 303 -88.69 -60.50 -12.83
C GLU A 303 -89.07 -61.95 -13.15
N GLN A 304 -88.07 -62.81 -13.40
CA GLN A 304 -88.29 -64.23 -13.68
C GLN A 304 -88.80 -65.00 -12.44
N GLU A 305 -88.31 -64.69 -11.24
CA GLU A 305 -88.78 -65.28 -9.98
C GLU A 305 -90.25 -64.94 -9.71
N ILE A 306 -90.68 -63.71 -10.01
CA ILE A 306 -92.10 -63.31 -9.93
C ILE A 306 -92.96 -64.18 -10.89
N THR A 307 -92.44 -64.53 -12.08
CA THR A 307 -93.14 -65.43 -13.00
C THR A 307 -93.20 -66.89 -12.49
N PHE A 308 -92.15 -67.36 -11.80
CA PHE A 308 -92.06 -68.71 -11.26
C PHE A 308 -92.97 -68.93 -10.04
N GLN A 309 -93.04 -67.95 -9.13
CA GLN A 309 -93.98 -68.01 -7.99
C GLN A 309 -95.44 -68.07 -8.45
N LYS A 310 -95.77 -67.40 -9.56
CA LYS A 310 -97.09 -67.45 -10.19
C LYS A 310 -97.44 -68.84 -10.76
N LEU A 311 -96.43 -69.60 -11.21
CA LEU A 311 -96.56 -70.98 -11.68
C LEU A 311 -96.74 -71.95 -10.50
N LYS A 312 -96.00 -71.74 -9.40
CA LYS A 312 -96.03 -72.61 -8.21
C LYS A 312 -97.39 -72.62 -7.51
N THR A 313 -98.12 -71.50 -7.53
CA THR A 313 -99.49 -71.42 -6.99
C THR A 313 -100.53 -72.24 -7.77
N THR A 314 -100.21 -72.76 -8.95
CA THR A 314 -101.12 -73.61 -9.75
C THR A 314 -100.92 -75.12 -9.55
N SER A 315 -99.94 -75.56 -8.74
CA SER A 315 -99.54 -76.97 -8.63
C SER A 315 -99.52 -77.50 -7.18
N THR A 316 -100.62 -77.37 -6.43
CA THR A 316 -100.80 -78.11 -5.17
C THR A 316 -102.19 -78.74 -5.09
N GLY A 317 -102.23 -80.03 -5.40
CA GLY A 317 -103.38 -80.92 -5.26
C GLY A 317 -102.99 -82.26 -5.85
N HIS A 318 -103.20 -83.33 -5.08
CA HIS A 318 -102.78 -84.74 -5.28
C HIS A 318 -101.53 -85.11 -4.48
N ASP A 319 -101.74 -85.76 -3.33
CA ASP A 319 -101.30 -87.14 -3.10
C ASP A 319 -101.69 -87.63 -1.69
N ASN A 320 -102.67 -88.56 -1.64
CA ASN A 320 -102.87 -89.53 -0.57
C ASN A 320 -104.03 -90.48 -0.92
N PHE A 321 -103.76 -91.80 -1.07
CA PHE A 321 -104.55 -92.95 -0.56
C PHE A 321 -104.24 -94.26 -1.32
N PHE A 322 -103.49 -95.21 -0.74
CA PHE A 322 -103.50 -96.63 -1.17
C PHE A 322 -103.07 -97.60 -0.04
N LEU A 323 -103.69 -98.79 -0.09
CA LEU A 323 -103.54 -100.05 0.68
C LEU A 323 -104.23 -100.12 2.07
N GLN A 324 -105.38 -100.79 2.26
CA GLN A 324 -105.85 -102.16 1.97
C GLN A 324 -105.57 -103.16 3.12
N GLN A 325 -106.64 -103.57 3.81
CA GLN A 325 -106.70 -104.64 4.82
C GLN A 325 -107.57 -105.78 4.29
N THR A 326 -107.12 -107.01 4.54
CA THR A 326 -107.54 -108.27 3.92
C THR A 326 -108.31 -109.19 4.89
N ASN A 327 -109.54 -109.53 4.47
CA ASN A 327 -110.32 -110.78 4.57
C ASN A 327 -110.30 -111.69 5.81
N GLY A 328 -111.51 -112.00 6.30
CA GLY A 328 -111.85 -113.21 7.06
C GLY A 328 -113.23 -113.76 6.65
N LEU A 329 -113.32 -115.09 6.51
CA LEU A 329 -114.47 -115.99 6.77
C LEU A 329 -114.48 -117.18 5.80
N LYS A 330 -114.35 -118.41 6.34
CA LYS A 330 -115.28 -119.51 6.02
C LYS A 330 -115.10 -120.73 6.94
N PRO A 331 -116.11 -121.11 7.74
CA PRO A 331 -116.30 -122.46 8.27
C PRO A 331 -117.35 -123.22 7.44
N SER A 332 -117.26 -124.56 7.40
CA SER A 332 -118.28 -125.43 6.78
C SER A 332 -118.83 -126.46 7.79
N PHE A 333 -120.15 -126.65 7.70
CA PHE A 333 -121.02 -127.63 8.38
C PHE A 333 -120.38 -129.03 8.57
N LYS A 334 -120.41 -129.61 9.77
CA LYS A 334 -121.44 -130.54 10.35
C LYS A 334 -121.53 -131.85 9.55
N GLU A 335 -121.34 -133.04 10.13
CA GLU A 335 -122.24 -133.65 11.11
C GLU A 335 -121.72 -135.05 11.52
N ALA A 336 -121.87 -135.40 12.81
CA ALA A 336 -121.86 -136.75 13.43
C ALA A 336 -120.59 -137.62 13.24
N GLU A 337 -120.18 -138.51 14.14
CA GLU A 337 -120.86 -139.14 15.26
C GLU A 337 -119.80 -139.76 16.17
N ASP A 338 -120.15 -139.80 17.45
CA ASP A 338 -119.32 -140.23 18.57
C ASP A 338 -118.88 -141.70 18.51
N ARG A 339 -117.68 -141.97 19.06
CA ARG A 339 -117.43 -142.92 20.17
C ARG A 339 -115.94 -143.28 20.23
N ASN A 340 -115.20 -142.66 21.13
CA ASN A 340 -114.21 -143.43 21.92
C ASN A 340 -113.80 -142.68 23.19
N VAL A 341 -114.79 -142.41 24.05
CA VAL A 341 -114.54 -141.91 25.40
C VAL A 341 -114.18 -143.09 26.29
N LEU A 342 -112.88 -143.39 26.39
CA LEU A 342 -112.29 -144.03 27.58
C LEU A 342 -110.77 -143.80 27.76
N ALA A 343 -110.08 -143.14 26.82
CA ALA A 343 -108.64 -142.84 26.92
C ALA A 343 -108.31 -141.37 27.27
N ASN A 344 -109.32 -140.53 27.56
CA ASN A 344 -109.21 -139.08 27.47
C ASN A 344 -109.01 -138.33 28.81
N SER A 345 -108.82 -139.02 29.94
CA SER A 345 -108.59 -138.36 31.25
C SER A 345 -107.10 -138.07 31.53
N GLU A 346 -106.16 -138.85 30.98
CA GLU A 346 -104.71 -138.58 31.14
C GLU A 346 -104.19 -137.56 30.12
N ALA A 347 -104.70 -137.60 28.87
CA ALA A 347 -104.32 -136.67 27.81
C ALA A 347 -104.72 -135.20 28.09
N LEU A 348 -105.79 -134.96 28.85
CA LEU A 348 -106.23 -133.60 29.22
C LEU A 348 -105.29 -132.93 30.24
N THR A 349 -104.81 -133.67 31.25
CA THR A 349 -103.89 -133.12 32.27
C THR A 349 -102.50 -132.81 31.70
N LEU A 350 -102.02 -133.61 30.74
CA LEU A 350 -100.79 -133.35 30.00
C LEU A 350 -100.94 -132.16 29.06
N LYS A 351 -102.09 -131.99 28.42
CA LYS A 351 -102.38 -130.86 27.51
C LYS A 351 -102.46 -129.51 28.24
N GLU A 352 -103.03 -129.47 29.45
CA GLU A 352 -103.04 -128.25 30.27
C GLU A 352 -101.64 -127.86 30.77
N LYS A 353 -100.82 -128.83 31.19
CA LYS A 353 -99.42 -128.57 31.55
C LYS A 353 -98.60 -128.09 30.35
N LEU A 354 -98.79 -128.72 29.19
CA LEU A 354 -98.17 -128.31 27.93
C LEU A 354 -98.57 -126.87 27.58
N ASN A 355 -99.84 -126.50 27.72
CA ASN A 355 -100.31 -125.13 27.47
C ASN A 355 -99.76 -124.12 28.50
N SER A 356 -99.61 -124.50 29.77
CA SER A 356 -98.99 -123.61 30.78
C SER A 356 -97.48 -123.41 30.53
N LEU A 357 -96.80 -124.44 30.05
CA LEU A 357 -95.39 -124.36 29.67
C LEU A 357 -95.23 -123.59 28.36
N GLU A 358 -96.13 -123.74 27.41
CA GLU A 358 -96.11 -123.00 26.14
C GLU A 358 -96.41 -121.51 26.34
N THR A 359 -97.31 -121.16 27.26
CA THR A 359 -97.57 -119.76 27.64
C THR A 359 -96.37 -119.15 28.36
N LYS A 360 -95.74 -119.88 29.30
CA LYS A 360 -94.48 -119.45 29.94
C LYS A 360 -93.32 -119.36 28.95
N LEU A 361 -93.25 -120.24 27.96
CA LEU A 361 -92.23 -120.19 26.91
C LEU A 361 -92.42 -118.95 26.02
N LYS A 362 -93.65 -118.64 25.63
CA LYS A 362 -93.97 -117.42 24.86
C LYS A 362 -93.68 -116.15 25.67
N GLU A 363 -93.99 -116.14 26.96
CA GLU A 363 -93.68 -115.01 27.84
C GLU A 363 -92.16 -114.85 28.04
N SER A 364 -91.43 -115.95 28.27
CA SER A 364 -89.97 -115.96 28.35
C SER A 364 -89.32 -115.53 27.04
N ASP A 365 -89.89 -115.90 25.89
CA ASP A 365 -89.39 -115.50 24.57
C ASP A 365 -89.61 -114.00 24.34
N VAL A 366 -90.76 -113.44 24.73
CA VAL A 366 -91.01 -111.99 24.69
C VAL A 366 -90.04 -111.24 25.61
N GLN A 367 -89.79 -111.72 26.82
CA GLN A 367 -88.82 -111.12 27.73
C GLN A 367 -87.39 -111.20 27.19
N LEU A 368 -87.02 -112.31 26.55
CA LEU A 368 -85.73 -112.47 25.88
C LEU A 368 -85.57 -111.48 24.73
N GLN A 369 -86.60 -111.31 23.88
CA GLN A 369 -86.59 -110.34 22.79
C GLN A 369 -86.54 -108.89 23.30
N GLN A 370 -87.22 -108.58 24.41
CA GLN A 370 -87.16 -107.26 25.03
C GLN A 370 -85.79 -106.98 25.65
N ALA A 371 -85.18 -107.96 26.32
CA ALA A 371 -83.80 -107.86 26.82
C ALA A 371 -82.79 -107.71 25.67
N LYS A 372 -83.00 -108.45 24.57
CA LYS A 372 -82.16 -108.36 23.37
C LYS A 372 -82.22 -106.98 22.72
N THR A 373 -83.41 -106.43 22.52
CA THR A 373 -83.58 -105.07 21.98
C THR A 373 -83.02 -104.01 22.93
N SER A 374 -83.18 -104.16 24.25
CA SER A 374 -82.56 -103.27 25.25
C SER A 374 -81.03 -103.32 25.21
N VAL A 375 -80.44 -104.52 25.08
CA VAL A 375 -78.98 -104.68 24.97
C VAL A 375 -78.48 -104.05 23.67
N GLU A 376 -79.14 -104.29 22.53
CA GLU A 376 -78.78 -103.68 21.24
C GLU A 376 -78.84 -102.14 21.30
N ILE A 377 -79.91 -101.55 21.86
CA ILE A 377 -80.03 -100.10 22.05
C ILE A 377 -78.90 -99.56 22.95
N SER A 378 -78.59 -100.23 24.06
CA SER A 378 -77.49 -99.82 24.94
C SER A 378 -76.11 -99.94 24.29
N GLN A 379 -75.92 -100.95 23.44
CA GLN A 379 -74.68 -101.20 22.72
C GLN A 379 -74.47 -100.14 21.62
N ASP A 380 -75.54 -99.73 20.93
CA ASP A 380 -75.50 -98.64 19.96
C ASP A 380 -75.29 -97.27 20.63
N GLN A 381 -75.89 -97.02 21.80
CA GLN A 381 -75.58 -95.85 22.62
C GLN A 381 -74.11 -95.83 23.06
N GLN A 382 -73.56 -96.98 23.47
CA GLN A 382 -72.16 -97.10 23.84
C GLN A 382 -71.22 -96.87 22.64
N ARG A 383 -71.57 -97.37 21.45
CA ARG A 383 -70.83 -97.09 20.21
C ARG A 383 -70.87 -95.61 19.85
N LEU A 384 -72.02 -94.96 19.95
CA LEU A 384 -72.18 -93.53 19.70
C LEU A 384 -71.34 -92.69 20.68
N LEU A 385 -71.41 -93.00 21.98
CA LEU A 385 -70.59 -92.33 23.00
C LEU A 385 -69.09 -92.55 22.76
N ARG A 386 -68.69 -93.76 22.36
CA ARG A 386 -67.30 -94.07 22.02
C ARG A 386 -66.82 -93.30 20.79
N SER A 387 -67.65 -93.17 19.75
CA SER A 387 -67.35 -92.34 18.57
C SER A 387 -67.20 -90.86 18.95
N LYS A 388 -68.08 -90.35 19.81
CA LYS A 388 -68.01 -88.97 20.29
C LYS A 388 -66.79 -88.72 21.18
N LEU A 389 -66.39 -89.72 21.98
CA LEU A 389 -65.16 -89.67 22.77
C LEU A 389 -63.93 -89.59 21.85
N THR A 390 -63.86 -90.43 20.81
CA THR A 390 -62.74 -90.40 19.85
C THR A 390 -62.66 -89.10 19.04
N GLU A 391 -63.82 -88.51 18.70
CA GLU A 391 -63.87 -87.19 18.06
C GLU A 391 -63.35 -86.10 19.01
N MET A 392 -63.77 -86.13 20.27
CA MET A 392 -63.31 -85.17 21.27
C MET A 392 -61.82 -85.33 21.60
N GLU A 393 -61.30 -86.56 21.63
CA GLU A 393 -59.87 -86.84 21.78
C GLU A 393 -59.06 -86.26 20.61
N HIS A 394 -59.53 -86.42 19.37
CA HIS A 394 -58.91 -85.80 18.21
C HIS A 394 -58.90 -84.26 18.31
N VAL A 395 -60.00 -83.64 18.74
CA VAL A 395 -60.06 -82.18 18.95
C VAL A 395 -59.08 -81.74 20.04
N VAL A 396 -58.98 -82.48 21.14
CA VAL A 396 -58.00 -82.18 22.22
C VAL A 396 -56.57 -82.28 21.69
N GLU A 397 -56.26 -83.28 20.87
CA GLU A 397 -54.92 -83.43 20.30
C GLU A 397 -54.60 -82.29 19.32
N CYS A 398 -55.54 -81.93 18.43
CA CYS A 398 -55.39 -80.75 17.57
C CYS A 398 -55.21 -79.46 18.37
N LEU A 399 -55.95 -79.29 19.47
CA LEU A 399 -55.79 -78.12 20.35
C LEU A 399 -54.43 -78.10 21.05
N ARG A 400 -53.91 -79.25 21.48
CA ARG A 400 -52.56 -79.36 22.06
C ARG A 400 -51.48 -78.96 21.06
N GLU A 401 -51.58 -79.43 19.82
CA GLU A 401 -50.64 -79.04 18.77
C GLU A 401 -50.72 -77.52 18.47
N ASN A 402 -51.93 -76.97 18.41
CA ASN A 402 -52.13 -75.53 18.25
C ASN A 402 -51.56 -74.72 19.43
N VAL A 403 -51.69 -75.21 20.66
CA VAL A 403 -51.07 -74.57 21.84
C VAL A 403 -49.55 -74.63 21.76
N ALA A 404 -48.95 -75.77 21.41
CA ALA A 404 -47.50 -75.91 21.28
C ALA A 404 -46.91 -75.05 20.13
N THR A 405 -47.67 -74.82 19.07
CA THR A 405 -47.26 -73.89 18.00
C THR A 405 -47.42 -72.42 18.41
N ALA A 406 -48.46 -72.08 19.17
CA ALA A 406 -48.64 -70.74 19.71
C ALA A 406 -47.58 -70.40 20.76
N GLU A 407 -47.23 -71.35 21.63
CA GLU A 407 -46.18 -71.21 22.65
C GLU A 407 -44.82 -70.96 22.01
N ARG A 408 -44.42 -71.76 21.00
CA ARG A 408 -43.19 -71.51 20.23
C ARG A 408 -43.16 -70.13 19.55
N ARG A 409 -44.31 -69.64 19.05
CA ARG A 409 -44.38 -68.27 18.50
C ARG A 409 -44.25 -67.20 19.58
N ALA A 410 -44.81 -67.44 20.77
CA ALA A 410 -44.68 -66.53 21.90
C ALA A 410 -43.23 -66.46 22.39
N GLU A 411 -42.55 -67.60 22.52
CA GLU A 411 -41.12 -67.68 22.86
C GLU A 411 -40.24 -66.98 21.82
N ASP A 412 -40.49 -67.20 20.52
CA ASP A 412 -39.75 -66.50 19.43
C ASP A 412 -39.98 -64.98 19.46
N ALA A 413 -41.21 -64.54 19.74
CA ALA A 413 -41.52 -63.12 19.89
C ALA A 413 -40.85 -62.52 21.13
N GLU A 414 -40.83 -63.24 22.25
CA GLU A 414 -40.15 -62.82 23.49
C GLU A 414 -38.64 -62.69 23.27
N ALA A 415 -38.00 -63.67 22.60
CA ALA A 415 -36.59 -63.60 22.24
C ALA A 415 -36.28 -62.39 21.34
N LYS A 416 -37.14 -62.10 20.35
CA LYS A 416 -37.03 -60.91 19.50
C LYS A 416 -37.19 -59.62 20.28
N CYS A 417 -38.13 -59.57 21.23
CA CYS A 417 -38.29 -58.42 22.12
C CYS A 417 -37.06 -58.20 22.99
N MET A 418 -36.46 -59.26 23.56
CA MET A 418 -35.23 -59.14 24.33
C MET A 418 -34.08 -58.60 23.47
N LEU A 419 -33.90 -59.12 22.26
CA LEU A 419 -32.87 -58.63 21.34
C LEU A 419 -33.10 -57.15 20.98
N LEU A 420 -34.35 -56.75 20.70
CA LEU A 420 -34.68 -55.35 20.45
C LEU A 420 -34.42 -54.45 21.66
N THR A 421 -34.64 -54.94 22.88
CA THR A 421 -34.31 -54.15 24.08
C THR A 421 -32.82 -54.00 24.28
N GLU A 422 -32.03 -55.04 23.97
CA GLU A 422 -30.57 -55.00 24.03
C GLU A 422 -30.00 -54.02 23.00
N THR A 423 -30.43 -54.10 21.73
CA THR A 423 -29.97 -53.15 20.69
C THR A 423 -30.42 -51.72 20.97
N ASN A 424 -31.62 -51.51 21.52
CA ASN A 424 -32.05 -50.18 21.95
C ASN A 424 -31.18 -49.62 23.08
N LEU A 425 -30.67 -50.48 23.98
CA LEU A 425 -29.78 -50.08 25.05
C LEU A 425 -28.40 -49.67 24.50
N GLU A 426 -27.82 -50.48 23.60
CA GLU A 426 -26.57 -50.17 22.90
C GLU A 426 -26.65 -48.85 22.12
N ILE A 427 -27.70 -48.66 21.31
CA ILE A 427 -27.91 -47.40 20.56
C ILE A 427 -28.02 -46.20 21.51
N ASN A 428 -28.66 -46.38 22.66
CA ASN A 428 -28.80 -45.31 23.65
C ASN A 428 -27.45 -44.97 24.34
N GLU A 429 -26.58 -45.95 24.56
CA GLU A 429 -25.22 -45.74 25.03
C GLU A 429 -24.36 -45.00 23.98
N GLU A 430 -24.42 -45.41 22.71
CA GLU A 430 -23.74 -44.74 21.60
C GLU A 430 -24.22 -43.29 21.43
N LEU A 431 -25.53 -43.05 21.52
CA LEU A 431 -26.11 -41.70 21.52
C LEU A 431 -25.61 -40.85 22.70
N GLY A 432 -25.35 -41.48 23.85
CA GLY A 432 -24.72 -40.83 25.00
C GLY A 432 -23.30 -40.35 24.70
N LEU A 433 -22.48 -41.21 24.09
CA LEU A 433 -21.09 -40.89 23.70
C LEU A 433 -21.00 -39.83 22.61
N ILE A 434 -21.89 -39.88 21.61
CA ILE A 434 -21.97 -38.84 20.58
C ILE A 434 -22.38 -37.52 21.21
N ARG A 435 -23.29 -37.53 22.17
CA ARG A 435 -23.72 -36.31 22.87
C ARG A 435 -22.61 -35.71 23.74
N SER A 436 -21.86 -36.52 24.47
CA SER A 436 -20.73 -36.02 25.27
C SER A 436 -19.60 -35.48 24.40
N SER A 437 -19.29 -36.14 23.29
CA SER A 437 -18.30 -35.63 22.33
C SER A 437 -18.77 -34.37 21.58
N ALA A 438 -20.07 -34.24 21.32
CA ALA A 438 -20.65 -33.01 20.78
C ALA A 438 -20.53 -31.85 21.75
N THR A 439 -20.80 -32.04 23.04
CA THR A 439 -20.64 -31.00 24.07
C THR A 439 -19.18 -30.58 24.26
N GLU A 440 -18.22 -31.51 24.21
CA GLU A 440 -16.79 -31.15 24.29
C GLU A 440 -16.32 -30.33 23.07
N LYS A 441 -16.83 -30.65 21.87
CA LYS A 441 -16.59 -29.86 20.65
C LYS A 441 -17.24 -28.49 20.73
N GLU A 442 -18.46 -28.41 21.27
CA GLU A 442 -19.16 -27.14 21.52
C GLU A 442 -18.35 -26.25 22.47
N ASP A 443 -17.89 -26.77 23.61
CA ASP A 443 -17.05 -26.04 24.57
C ASP A 443 -15.71 -25.58 23.96
N LEU A 444 -15.11 -26.39 23.08
CA LEU A 444 -13.88 -26.06 22.37
C LEU A 444 -14.11 -24.91 21.37
N LEU A 445 -15.20 -24.97 20.61
CA LEU A 445 -15.59 -23.93 19.65
C LEU A 445 -15.97 -22.64 20.36
N GLU A 446 -16.68 -22.71 21.49
CA GLU A 446 -17.01 -21.54 22.31
C GLU A 446 -15.74 -20.87 22.86
N ARG A 447 -14.75 -21.66 23.32
CA ARG A 447 -13.44 -21.13 23.73
C ARG A 447 -12.69 -20.48 22.58
N LYS A 448 -12.64 -21.11 21.40
CA LYS A 448 -12.00 -20.53 20.21
C LYS A 448 -12.68 -19.24 19.76
N LEU A 449 -14.01 -19.19 19.83
CA LEU A 449 -14.78 -17.98 19.52
C LEU A 449 -14.40 -16.84 20.48
N LYS A 450 -14.41 -17.11 21.79
CA LYS A 450 -14.00 -16.13 22.81
C LYS A 450 -12.55 -15.65 22.64
N GLU A 451 -11.64 -16.54 22.27
CA GLU A 451 -10.24 -16.20 22.00
C GLU A 451 -10.11 -15.33 20.74
N SER A 452 -10.83 -15.67 19.67
CA SER A 452 -10.88 -14.88 18.44
C SER A 452 -11.45 -13.48 18.71
N ASP A 453 -12.53 -13.37 19.47
CA ASP A 453 -13.13 -12.09 19.85
C ASP A 453 -12.15 -11.24 20.67
N ALA A 454 -11.41 -11.84 21.60
CA ALA A 454 -10.37 -11.13 22.35
C ALA A 454 -9.22 -10.62 21.45
N ARG A 455 -8.79 -11.42 20.47
CA ARG A 455 -7.79 -11.00 19.47
C ARG A 455 -8.31 -9.86 18.59
N LEU A 456 -9.57 -9.92 18.19
CA LEU A 456 -10.24 -8.86 17.42
C LEU A 456 -10.27 -7.54 18.22
N GLU A 457 -10.68 -7.59 19.48
CA GLU A 457 -10.70 -6.39 20.34
C GLU A 457 -9.30 -5.82 20.58
N HIS A 458 -8.28 -6.67 20.73
CA HIS A 458 -6.89 -6.22 20.79
C HIS A 458 -6.44 -5.55 19.48
N ALA A 459 -6.77 -6.13 18.33
CA ALA A 459 -6.46 -5.55 17.03
C ALA A 459 -7.18 -4.20 16.83
N LYS A 460 -8.44 -4.07 17.24
CA LYS A 460 -9.18 -2.80 17.22
C LYS A 460 -8.52 -1.74 18.10
N ALA A 461 -8.17 -2.08 19.33
CA ALA A 461 -7.48 -1.16 20.24
C ALA A 461 -6.11 -0.72 19.68
N SER A 462 -5.40 -1.64 19.01
CA SER A 462 -4.15 -1.31 18.32
C SER A 462 -4.37 -0.36 17.13
N ILE A 463 -5.41 -0.57 16.33
CA ILE A 463 -5.75 0.31 15.22
C ILE A 463 -6.14 1.71 15.74
N GLU A 464 -6.95 1.79 16.78
CA GLU A 464 -7.35 3.05 17.41
C GLU A 464 -6.13 3.81 17.97
N ALA A 465 -5.19 3.10 18.60
CA ALA A 465 -3.93 3.70 19.06
C ALA A 465 -3.06 4.24 17.90
N ILE A 466 -3.02 3.53 16.77
CA ILE A 466 -2.29 3.99 15.56
C ILE A 466 -3.00 5.20 14.94
N GLU A 467 -4.33 5.20 14.87
CA GLU A 467 -5.11 6.33 14.36
C GLU A 467 -4.89 7.58 15.23
N GLU A 468 -4.85 7.43 16.56
CA GLU A 468 -4.54 8.52 17.47
C GLU A 468 -3.09 9.03 17.28
N GLN A 469 -2.12 8.13 17.11
CA GLN A 469 -0.75 8.52 16.75
C GLN A 469 -0.69 9.28 15.42
N GLN A 470 -1.42 8.83 14.40
CA GLN A 470 -1.47 9.49 13.10
C GLN A 470 -2.11 10.90 13.21
N ASN A 471 -3.18 11.04 13.99
CA ASN A 471 -3.82 12.33 14.26
C ASN A 471 -2.87 13.29 14.99
N MET A 472 -2.10 12.80 15.97
CA MET A 472 -1.07 13.61 16.62
C MET A 472 0.03 14.05 15.65
N LEU A 473 0.47 13.16 14.76
CA LEU A 473 1.46 13.50 13.72
C LEU A 473 0.91 14.56 12.75
N TYR A 474 -0.35 14.46 12.33
CA TYR A 474 -0.98 15.49 11.49
C TYR A 474 -1.12 16.83 12.21
N ALA A 475 -1.45 16.84 13.50
CA ALA A 475 -1.47 18.08 14.29
C ALA A 475 -0.08 18.70 14.38
N ALA A 476 0.96 17.90 14.65
CA ALA A 476 2.35 18.37 14.69
C ALA A 476 2.84 18.87 13.32
N LEU A 477 2.43 18.22 12.22
CA LEU A 477 2.71 18.67 10.87
C LEU A 477 2.07 20.04 10.60
N GLY A 478 0.82 20.23 11.02
CA GLY A 478 0.12 21.51 10.91
C GLY A 478 0.83 22.63 11.69
N ASP A 479 1.32 22.35 12.89
CA ASP A 479 2.11 23.31 13.68
C ASP A 479 3.44 23.67 12.98
N MET A 480 4.11 22.69 12.38
CA MET A 480 5.32 22.93 11.58
C MET A 480 5.03 23.75 10.32
N GLU A 481 3.92 23.50 9.63
CA GLU A 481 3.51 24.27 8.45
C GLU A 481 3.23 25.74 8.80
N ASN A 482 2.57 25.98 9.94
CA ASN A 482 2.37 27.33 10.47
C ASN A 482 3.71 28.01 10.79
N LEU A 483 4.67 27.30 11.39
CA LEU A 483 6.02 27.82 11.65
C LEU A 483 6.77 28.15 10.36
N ILE A 484 6.67 27.29 9.34
CA ILE A 484 7.27 27.53 8.03
C ILE A 484 6.67 28.77 7.39
N GLN A 485 5.35 28.96 7.45
CA GLN A 485 4.72 30.20 6.96
C GLN A 485 5.22 31.45 7.70
N ASP A 486 5.29 31.41 9.03
CA ASP A 486 5.80 32.56 9.82
C ASP A 486 7.27 32.86 9.50
N LEU A 487 8.12 31.83 9.37
CA LEU A 487 9.51 31.98 8.96
C LEU A 487 9.63 32.54 7.55
N LYS A 488 8.80 32.09 6.60
CA LYS A 488 8.76 32.61 5.24
C LYS A 488 8.35 34.09 5.21
N PHE A 489 7.36 34.48 6.01
CA PHE A 489 6.98 35.89 6.16
C PHE A 489 8.09 36.75 6.78
N LYS A 490 8.79 36.21 7.79
CA LYS A 490 9.95 36.88 8.39
C LYS A 490 11.10 37.02 7.40
N ALA A 491 11.35 35.99 6.59
CA ALA A 491 12.38 35.99 5.56
C ALA A 491 12.10 37.06 4.49
N SER A 492 10.87 37.11 3.93
CA SER A 492 10.52 38.14 2.94
C SER A 492 10.57 39.56 3.51
N LYS A 493 10.23 39.73 4.79
CA LYS A 493 10.38 41.01 5.49
C LYS A 493 11.85 41.37 5.78
N ALA A 494 12.74 40.40 5.92
CA ALA A 494 14.16 40.63 6.08
C ALA A 494 14.82 40.96 4.73
N GLU A 495 14.44 40.24 3.68
CA GLU A 495 14.88 40.43 2.30
C GLU A 495 14.53 41.85 1.79
N SER A 496 13.28 42.27 1.90
CA SER A 496 12.87 43.65 1.53
C SER A 496 13.61 44.74 2.33
N ARG A 497 14.04 44.46 3.56
CA ARG A 497 14.89 45.40 4.33
C ARG A 497 16.33 45.38 3.84
N ALA A 498 16.87 44.22 3.48
CA ALA A 498 18.20 44.08 2.92
C ALA A 498 18.28 44.79 1.56
N GLU A 499 17.31 44.59 0.66
CA GLU A 499 17.20 45.29 -0.61
C GLU A 499 17.14 46.81 -0.43
N ASN A 500 16.35 47.30 0.54
CA ASN A 500 16.28 48.73 0.86
C ASN A 500 17.58 49.27 1.50
N ALA A 501 18.34 48.44 2.20
CA ALA A 501 19.64 48.83 2.72
C ALA A 501 20.69 48.86 1.60
N GLU A 502 20.65 47.88 0.69
CA GLU A 502 21.50 47.81 -0.49
C GLU A 502 21.28 49.02 -1.40
N SER A 503 20.03 49.38 -1.69
CA SER A 503 19.72 50.58 -2.51
C SER A 503 20.20 51.88 -1.87
N LYS A 504 20.20 51.98 -0.52
CA LYS A 504 20.80 53.13 0.18
C LYS A 504 22.32 53.11 0.11
N CYS A 505 22.94 51.94 0.23
CA CYS A 505 24.38 51.78 0.11
C CYS A 505 24.85 52.14 -1.30
N THR A 506 24.14 51.71 -2.36
CA THR A 506 24.48 52.06 -3.74
C THR A 506 24.40 53.57 -3.98
N LEU A 507 23.32 54.22 -3.51
CA LEU A 507 23.20 55.68 -3.57
C LEU A 507 24.32 56.41 -2.79
N LEU A 508 24.67 55.91 -1.60
CA LEU A 508 25.79 56.46 -0.83
C LEU A 508 27.14 56.26 -1.54
N THR A 509 27.35 55.13 -2.23
CA THR A 509 28.58 54.91 -3.01
C THR A 509 28.64 55.83 -4.22
N GLU A 510 27.51 56.06 -4.91
CA GLU A 510 27.42 56.97 -6.05
C GLU A 510 27.70 58.41 -5.62
N THR A 511 27.02 58.89 -4.57
CA THR A 511 27.28 60.25 -4.03
C THR A 511 28.70 60.42 -3.49
N ASN A 512 29.30 59.40 -2.88
CA ASN A 512 30.72 59.45 -2.48
C ASN A 512 31.67 59.52 -3.68
N LEU A 513 31.34 58.83 -4.78
CA LEU A 513 32.10 58.91 -6.02
C LEU A 513 32.05 60.34 -6.58
N GLU A 514 30.86 60.94 -6.69
CA GLU A 514 30.66 62.32 -7.13
C GLU A 514 31.45 63.32 -6.28
N LEU A 515 31.34 63.22 -4.94
CA LEU A 515 32.10 64.07 -4.02
C LEU A 515 33.61 63.91 -4.18
N ASN A 516 34.09 62.70 -4.44
CA ASN A 516 35.51 62.44 -4.65
C ASN A 516 36.00 63.03 -5.99
N GLU A 517 35.18 63.00 -7.04
CA GLU A 517 35.45 63.68 -8.30
C GLU A 517 35.53 65.21 -8.11
N GLU A 518 34.58 65.81 -7.38
CA GLU A 518 34.59 67.25 -7.03
C GLU A 518 35.81 67.66 -6.20
N LEU A 519 36.21 66.82 -5.23
CA LEU A 519 37.44 67.01 -4.46
C LEU A 519 38.68 66.94 -5.36
N GLY A 520 38.70 66.04 -6.34
CA GLY A 520 39.75 65.96 -7.35
C GLY A 520 39.86 67.24 -8.17
N LEU A 521 38.73 67.77 -8.65
CA LEU A 521 38.67 69.05 -9.37
C LEU A 521 39.17 70.21 -8.50
N SER A 522 38.74 70.27 -7.25
CA SER A 522 39.17 71.31 -6.30
C SER A 522 40.68 71.24 -6.02
N ARG A 523 41.24 70.04 -5.84
CA ARG A 523 42.68 69.81 -5.66
C ARG A 523 43.48 70.24 -6.89
N SER A 524 43.05 69.87 -8.10
CA SER A 524 43.73 70.27 -9.34
C SER A 524 43.76 71.79 -9.54
N ARG A 525 42.65 72.47 -9.22
CA ARG A 525 42.57 73.94 -9.22
C ARG A 525 43.49 74.55 -8.17
N LEU A 526 43.56 73.98 -6.97
CA LEU A 526 44.46 74.44 -5.91
C LEU A 526 45.91 74.31 -6.35
N GLU A 527 46.32 73.17 -6.91
CA GLU A 527 47.68 73.00 -7.47
C GLU A 527 48.00 74.04 -8.56
N PHE A 528 47.04 74.36 -9.44
CA PHE A 528 47.24 75.39 -10.44
C PHE A 528 47.49 76.77 -9.82
N LEU A 529 46.68 77.14 -8.82
CA LEU A 529 46.85 78.40 -8.08
C LEU A 529 48.16 78.43 -7.30
N GLU A 530 48.56 77.31 -6.69
CA GLU A 530 49.83 77.17 -5.98
C GLU A 530 51.03 77.37 -6.93
N ARG A 531 51.02 76.74 -8.11
CA ARG A 531 52.05 76.97 -9.14
C ARG A 531 52.08 78.43 -9.61
N SER A 532 50.90 79.06 -9.77
CA SER A 532 50.79 80.47 -10.13
C SER A 532 51.37 81.39 -9.04
N LEU A 533 51.05 81.12 -7.78
CA LEU A 533 51.57 81.85 -6.63
C LEU A 533 53.09 81.71 -6.55
N HIS A 534 53.63 80.50 -6.69
CA HIS A 534 55.08 80.27 -6.68
C HIS A 534 55.79 81.08 -7.77
N LYS A 535 55.23 81.10 -8.99
CA LYS A 535 55.76 81.92 -10.10
C LYS A 535 55.73 83.42 -9.78
N VAL A 536 54.68 83.91 -9.11
CA VAL A 536 54.59 85.31 -8.66
C VAL A 536 55.63 85.59 -7.58
N ASP A 537 55.84 84.69 -6.63
CA ASP A 537 56.85 84.83 -5.58
C ASP A 537 58.27 84.79 -6.14
N GLU A 538 58.57 83.93 -7.10
CA GLU A 538 59.85 83.93 -7.84
C GLU A 538 60.09 85.27 -8.54
N ALA A 539 59.07 85.80 -9.24
CA ALA A 539 59.14 87.10 -9.91
C ALA A 539 59.34 88.25 -8.90
N LYS A 540 58.63 88.22 -7.77
CA LYS A 540 58.81 89.16 -6.66
C LYS A 540 60.21 89.08 -6.06
N MET A 541 60.76 87.88 -5.87
CA MET A 541 62.12 87.71 -5.37
C MET A 541 63.16 88.22 -6.38
N ALA A 542 62.93 88.03 -7.69
CA ALA A 542 63.75 88.61 -8.73
C ALA A 542 63.72 90.15 -8.70
N THR A 543 62.53 90.76 -8.54
CA THR A 543 62.41 92.22 -8.44
C THR A 543 63.06 92.78 -7.17
N VAL A 544 62.93 92.08 -6.03
CA VAL A 544 63.62 92.45 -4.78
C VAL A 544 65.15 92.39 -4.96
N LYS A 545 65.69 91.36 -5.61
CA LYS A 545 67.14 91.27 -5.92
C LYS A 545 67.60 92.42 -6.80
N ASP A 546 66.86 92.73 -7.85
CA ASP A 546 67.14 93.84 -8.77
C ASP A 546 67.09 95.21 -8.07
N ILE A 547 66.08 95.46 -7.22
CA ILE A 547 66.03 96.63 -6.34
C ILE A 547 67.26 96.69 -5.42
N GLY A 548 67.67 95.55 -4.84
CA GLY A 548 68.88 95.47 -4.02
C GLY A 548 70.15 95.87 -4.78
N ILE A 549 70.30 95.43 -6.04
CA ILE A 549 71.41 95.82 -6.92
C ILE A 549 71.35 97.33 -7.20
N ARG A 550 70.19 97.85 -7.64
CA ARG A 550 70.01 99.29 -7.89
C ARG A 550 70.32 100.13 -6.65
N THR A 551 69.86 99.70 -5.48
CA THR A 551 70.09 100.39 -4.21
C THR A 551 71.57 100.45 -3.86
N LYS A 552 72.34 99.37 -4.09
CA LYS A 552 73.81 99.38 -3.91
C LYS A 552 74.49 100.39 -4.83
N VAL A 553 74.14 100.41 -6.12
CA VAL A 553 74.68 101.38 -7.09
C VAL A 553 74.37 102.82 -6.68
N ILE A 554 73.13 103.10 -6.27
CA ILE A 554 72.75 104.42 -5.76
C ILE A 554 73.58 104.78 -4.52
N THR A 555 73.75 103.86 -3.59
CA THR A 555 74.54 104.08 -2.36
C THR A 555 76.01 104.39 -2.69
N GLU A 556 76.62 103.67 -3.63
CA GLU A 556 77.99 103.95 -4.11
C GLU A 556 78.10 105.33 -4.77
N LEU A 557 77.13 105.71 -5.61
CA LEU A 557 77.09 107.04 -6.23
C LEU A 557 76.94 108.14 -5.20
N VAL A 558 76.04 107.98 -4.22
CA VAL A 558 75.85 108.92 -3.11
C VAL A 558 77.13 109.08 -2.30
N MET A 559 77.83 107.98 -2.00
CA MET A 559 79.11 107.99 -1.30
C MET A 559 80.21 108.72 -2.10
N LYS A 560 80.32 108.47 -3.42
CA LYS A 560 81.24 109.21 -4.30
C LYS A 560 80.90 110.71 -4.33
N LEU A 561 79.61 111.05 -4.40
CA LEU A 561 79.14 112.43 -4.41
C LEU A 561 79.40 113.12 -3.07
N ALA A 562 79.30 112.40 -1.94
CA ALA A 562 79.67 112.91 -0.62
C ALA A 562 81.18 113.19 -0.51
N LEU A 563 82.04 112.29 -1.00
CA LEU A 563 83.50 112.51 -1.04
C LEU A 563 83.88 113.70 -1.94
N GLU A 564 83.22 113.87 -3.08
CA GLU A 564 83.41 115.04 -3.94
C GLU A 564 82.93 116.34 -3.29
N ARG A 565 81.79 116.32 -2.59
CA ARG A 565 81.33 117.46 -1.77
C ARG A 565 82.36 117.83 -0.71
N GLU A 566 82.91 116.85 0.01
CA GLU A 566 83.95 117.06 1.02
C GLU A 566 85.24 117.64 0.39
N ARG A 567 85.70 117.07 -0.74
CA ARG A 567 86.86 117.59 -1.50
C ARG A 567 86.65 119.05 -1.90
N LEU A 568 85.50 119.38 -2.48
CA LEU A 568 85.15 120.74 -2.88
C LEU A 568 85.10 121.66 -1.66
N GLN A 569 84.55 121.22 -0.53
CA GLN A 569 84.50 122.00 0.71
C GLN A 569 85.89 122.28 1.28
N VAL A 570 86.82 121.33 1.19
CA VAL A 570 88.24 121.54 1.54
C VAL A 570 88.89 122.55 0.60
N GLN A 571 88.66 122.46 -0.71
CA GLN A 571 89.15 123.44 -1.68
C GLN A 571 88.60 124.84 -1.40
N ILE A 572 87.29 124.97 -1.16
CA ILE A 572 86.63 126.22 -0.78
C ILE A 572 87.24 126.77 0.52
N SER A 573 87.47 125.93 1.53
CA SER A 573 88.09 126.35 2.80
C SER A 573 89.53 126.84 2.60
N ARG A 574 90.30 126.19 1.72
CA ARG A 574 91.67 126.60 1.37
C ARG A 574 91.68 127.95 0.65
N LEU A 575 90.85 128.11 -0.38
CA LEU A 575 90.68 129.38 -1.10
C LEU A 575 90.17 130.48 -0.17
N THR A 576 89.28 130.16 0.77
CA THR A 576 88.78 131.12 1.78
C THR A 576 89.90 131.60 2.68
N LYS A 577 90.76 130.70 3.19
CA LYS A 577 91.96 131.09 3.95
C LYS A 577 92.94 131.90 3.11
N GLU A 578 93.17 131.51 1.86
CA GLU A 578 94.04 132.25 0.95
C GLU A 578 93.50 133.67 0.68
N ASN A 579 92.20 133.80 0.40
CA ASN A 579 91.50 135.08 0.31
C ASN A 579 91.58 135.88 1.62
N GLN A 580 91.52 135.23 2.78
CA GLN A 580 91.69 135.89 4.07
C GLN A 580 93.13 136.42 4.25
N THR A 581 94.16 135.66 3.87
CA THR A 581 95.56 136.14 3.89
C THR A 581 95.86 137.19 2.82
N LEU A 582 95.17 137.16 1.68
CA LEU A 582 95.23 138.22 0.68
C LEU A 582 94.54 139.46 1.23
N GLY A 583 93.35 139.33 1.82
CA GLY A 583 92.66 140.41 2.52
C GLY A 583 93.55 141.03 3.60
N GLU A 584 94.19 140.24 4.46
CA GLU A 584 95.17 140.73 5.44
C GLU A 584 96.39 141.38 4.79
N ARG A 585 96.88 140.89 3.64
CA ARG A 585 97.96 141.51 2.86
C ARG A 585 97.52 142.81 2.20
N TRP A 586 96.27 142.92 1.77
CA TRP A 586 95.66 144.15 1.27
C TRP A 586 95.55 145.17 2.42
N TRP A 587 95.00 144.79 3.57
CA TRP A 587 94.96 145.64 4.78
C TRP A 587 96.36 146.02 5.31
N LYS A 588 97.36 145.12 5.28
CA LYS A 588 98.75 145.43 5.66
C LYS A 588 99.49 146.31 4.65
N ARG A 589 99.06 146.34 3.39
CA ARG A 589 99.61 147.22 2.35
C ARG A 589 98.94 148.60 2.39
N GLU A 590 97.70 148.66 2.83
CA GLU A 590 96.93 149.90 3.02
C GLU A 590 97.40 150.66 4.27
N ASN A 591 97.81 149.97 5.34
CA ASN A 591 98.19 150.59 6.62
C ASN A 591 99.61 151.21 6.71
N ASN A 592 100.40 151.27 5.63
CA ASN A 592 101.78 151.83 5.66
C ASN A 592 102.00 153.06 4.74
N ILE A 593 100.92 153.69 4.25
CA ILE A 593 100.97 154.94 3.49
C ILE A 593 99.86 155.86 4.07
N PHE A 594 100.23 157.04 4.59
CA PHE A 594 99.37 158.08 5.24
C PHE A 594 98.89 157.74 6.67
N ALA A 595 99.26 158.39 7.78
CA ALA A 595 99.68 159.77 8.07
C ALA A 595 98.72 160.84 7.50
N ALA A 596 97.95 161.47 8.41
CA ALA A 596 97.15 162.69 8.23
C ALA A 596 95.76 162.56 7.56
N SER A 597 94.70 162.53 8.38
CA SER A 597 93.59 163.52 8.40
C SER A 597 92.39 162.98 9.20
N SER A 598 91.98 163.73 10.24
CA SER A 598 90.60 164.16 10.60
C SER A 598 89.43 163.26 10.15
N HIS A 599 88.42 162.89 10.95
CA HIS A 599 87.60 163.69 11.86
C HIS A 599 86.64 162.76 12.63
N GLU A 600 86.05 163.25 13.71
CA GLU A 600 84.97 162.63 14.49
C GLU A 600 83.74 162.24 13.64
N ILE A 601 82.98 161.24 14.06
CA ILE A 601 81.56 161.36 14.48
C ILE A 601 80.94 159.98 14.83
N HIS A 602 80.17 160.05 15.90
CA HIS A 602 79.12 159.21 16.47
C HIS A 602 78.22 158.33 15.57
N GLU A 603 77.66 157.29 16.23
CA GLU A 603 76.27 156.80 16.20
C GLU A 603 75.69 155.81 15.15
N ASN A 604 75.14 154.73 15.73
CA ASN A 604 73.79 154.15 15.59
C ASN A 604 73.32 153.32 14.38
N GLU A 605 72.70 152.19 14.77
CA GLU A 605 71.40 151.61 14.36
C GLU A 605 71.04 151.28 12.90
N LYS A 606 70.35 150.12 12.79
CA LYS A 606 69.41 149.67 11.73
C LYS A 606 70.06 149.31 10.38
N GLU A 607 69.53 148.47 9.51
CA GLU A 607 68.32 147.64 9.34
C GLU A 607 68.59 146.71 8.12
N PHE A 608 67.70 145.73 7.89
CA PHE A 608 67.34 145.03 6.63
C PHE A 608 68.24 145.14 5.38
N GLY A 609 68.49 144.10 4.58
CA GLY A 609 67.65 143.00 4.09
C GLY A 609 68.22 142.61 2.71
N PHE A 610 68.33 141.33 2.35
CA PHE A 610 67.30 140.50 1.71
C PHE A 610 67.45 140.43 0.17
N VAL A 611 67.26 139.22 -0.39
CA VAL A 611 66.38 138.82 -1.52
C VAL A 611 66.53 137.28 -1.63
N GLU A 612 65.59 136.46 -1.12
CA GLU A 612 64.38 135.93 -1.79
C GLU A 612 64.72 135.07 -3.03
N SER A 613 64.25 133.83 -3.19
CA SER A 613 62.87 133.36 -3.13
C SER A 613 62.86 131.83 -3.43
N PHE A 614 61.83 131.00 -3.31
CA PHE A 614 60.38 131.14 -3.15
C PHE A 614 59.86 129.80 -2.57
N GLU A 615 58.87 129.85 -1.67
CA GLU A 615 58.04 128.73 -1.20
C GLU A 615 56.57 129.04 -1.59
N GLU A 616 55.67 128.06 -1.46
CA GLU A 616 54.18 128.12 -1.56
C GLU A 616 53.61 127.73 -2.95
N SER A 617 52.58 126.89 -3.11
CA SER A 617 51.28 126.68 -2.43
C SER A 617 50.81 125.21 -2.56
N VAL A 618 50.17 124.51 -1.60
CA VAL A 618 48.78 124.57 -1.06
C VAL A 618 47.63 124.17 -2.03
N THR A 619 46.75 123.28 -1.52
CA THR A 619 45.37 122.85 -1.97
C THR A 619 45.29 122.00 -3.25
N GLU A 620 44.43 120.99 -3.45
CA GLU A 620 43.18 120.53 -2.83
C GLU A 620 42.82 119.11 -3.36
N SER A 621 42.05 118.35 -2.58
CA SER A 621 41.01 117.35 -2.96
C SER A 621 41.09 116.51 -4.25
N SER A 622 41.03 115.17 -4.10
CA SER A 622 39.87 114.38 -4.58
C SER A 622 39.91 112.92 -4.14
N THR A 623 38.88 112.57 -3.37
CA THR A 623 38.30 111.23 -3.19
C THR A 623 37.65 110.73 -4.48
N THR A 624 37.85 109.46 -4.84
CA THR A 624 36.85 108.67 -5.58
C THR A 624 36.93 107.20 -5.17
N ASN A 625 36.08 106.83 -4.20
CA ASN A 625 35.43 105.53 -4.22
C ASN A 625 34.52 105.49 -5.46
N ILE A 626 34.62 104.44 -6.27
CA ILE A 626 33.52 104.01 -7.15
C ILE A 626 33.31 102.52 -6.89
N GLN A 627 32.30 102.25 -6.07
CA GLN A 627 31.49 101.05 -6.13
C GLN A 627 30.35 101.36 -7.10
N VAL A 628 30.27 100.65 -8.23
CA VAL A 628 29.03 100.51 -9.01
C VAL A 628 28.91 99.06 -9.49
N GLU A 629 28.00 98.40 -8.80
CA GLU A 629 27.09 97.35 -9.23
C GLU A 629 26.40 97.70 -10.56
N ASN A 630 26.47 96.83 -11.58
CA ASN A 630 25.30 96.21 -12.21
C ASN A 630 25.56 95.56 -13.58
N GLN A 631 24.89 94.42 -13.72
CA GLN A 631 24.18 93.90 -14.89
C GLN A 631 24.91 93.23 -16.06
N ALA A 632 24.36 92.04 -16.33
CA ALA A 632 24.42 91.22 -17.52
C ALA A 632 24.27 91.97 -18.85
N PRO A 633 24.54 91.25 -19.96
CA PRO A 633 23.48 91.12 -20.94
C PRO A 633 23.24 89.65 -21.34
N ALA A 634 21.98 89.25 -21.23
CA ALA A 634 21.33 88.36 -22.19
C ALA A 634 21.21 89.16 -23.52
N VAL A 635 21.19 88.64 -24.75
CA VAL A 635 20.45 87.54 -25.38
C VAL A 635 21.01 87.41 -26.82
N CYS A 636 21.07 86.21 -27.39
CA CYS A 636 20.48 85.94 -28.71
C CYS A 636 20.32 84.44 -28.95
N ARG A 637 19.08 83.98 -28.73
CA ARG A 637 18.46 82.80 -29.34
C ARG A 637 18.34 83.01 -30.85
N THR A 638 18.50 81.91 -31.60
CA THR A 638 17.49 81.50 -32.59
C THR A 638 17.44 79.97 -32.67
N ASP A 639 16.28 79.45 -32.26
CA ASP A 639 15.55 78.22 -32.56
C ASP A 639 16.16 77.14 -33.49
N MET A 640 16.12 75.88 -33.04
CA MET A 640 15.38 74.83 -33.75
C MET A 640 15.00 73.66 -32.83
N ASP A 641 13.82 73.13 -33.09
CA ASP A 641 12.98 72.23 -32.32
C ASP A 641 13.42 70.74 -32.38
N MET A 642 12.78 69.95 -31.51
CA MET A 642 12.36 68.55 -31.70
C MET A 642 12.98 67.46 -30.77
N THR A 643 12.13 67.05 -29.81
CA THR A 643 11.93 65.72 -29.20
C THR A 643 12.99 65.10 -28.27
N VAL A 644 12.59 64.81 -27.02
CA VAL A 644 12.38 63.45 -26.45
C VAL A 644 11.71 63.54 -25.05
N SER A 645 10.90 62.53 -24.74
CA SER A 645 9.98 62.26 -23.61
C SER A 645 10.49 62.53 -22.17
N PRO A 646 9.60 62.78 -21.18
CA PRO A 646 9.97 62.85 -19.76
C PRO A 646 9.74 61.51 -19.04
N GLU A 647 10.67 61.13 -18.17
CA GLU A 647 10.38 60.30 -16.99
C GLU A 647 10.89 61.05 -15.76
N ASP A 648 9.97 61.28 -14.83
CA ASP A 648 10.13 62.04 -13.60
C ASP A 648 10.90 61.25 -12.55
N VAL A 649 11.94 61.89 -12.00
CA VAL A 649 12.43 61.64 -10.65
C VAL A 649 11.91 62.78 -9.79
N THR A 650 11.13 62.48 -8.75
CA THR A 650 11.14 63.32 -7.54
C THR A 650 11.05 62.49 -6.27
N ALA A 651 11.96 62.84 -5.38
CA ALA A 651 12.16 62.27 -4.08
C ALA A 651 11.07 62.64 -3.06
N ALA A 652 11.01 61.79 -2.05
CA ALA A 652 10.33 61.88 -0.77
C ALA A 652 10.05 63.28 -0.19
N ALA A 653 8.83 63.44 0.32
CA ALA A 653 8.54 64.25 1.50
C ALA A 653 7.63 63.43 2.44
N ALA A 654 8.13 63.18 3.66
CA ALA A 654 7.39 62.51 4.72
C ALA A 654 6.32 63.43 5.33
N ASN A 655 5.15 62.89 5.66
CA ASN A 655 4.30 63.38 6.74
C ASN A 655 3.44 62.25 7.32
N PHE A 656 3.25 62.32 8.64
CA PHE A 656 2.65 61.33 9.51
C PHE A 656 1.11 61.23 9.41
N ASP A 657 0.63 60.02 9.75
CA ASP A 657 -0.59 59.67 10.48
C ASP A 657 -1.98 59.54 9.82
N THR A 658 -2.66 58.51 10.33
CA THR A 658 -4.11 58.22 10.44
C THR A 658 -4.87 57.41 9.36
N VAL A 659 -5.14 56.14 9.73
CA VAL A 659 -6.46 55.47 9.83
C VAL A 659 -7.43 55.50 8.63
N ARG A 660 -7.69 54.27 8.11
CA ARG A 660 -8.87 53.77 7.36
C ARG A 660 -9.35 54.57 6.12
N SER A 661 -9.15 53.96 4.95
CA SER A 661 -10.25 53.60 4.03
C SER A 661 -9.69 52.76 2.88
N ILE A 662 -10.06 51.48 2.79
CA ILE A 662 -9.86 50.70 1.56
C ILE A 662 -11.03 51.04 0.65
N GLU A 663 -10.74 51.85 -0.37
CA GLU A 663 -11.64 52.14 -1.47
C GLU A 663 -11.65 50.93 -2.41
N ALA A 664 -12.83 50.34 -2.56
CA ALA A 664 -13.08 49.26 -3.50
C ALA A 664 -13.16 49.83 -4.92
N GLY A 665 -12.20 49.49 -5.77
CA GLY A 665 -12.20 49.94 -7.16
C GLY A 665 -11.57 48.89 -8.08
N GLN A 666 -12.42 48.30 -8.94
CA GLN A 666 -12.10 47.50 -10.13
C GLN A 666 -11.69 46.03 -9.95
N LEU A 667 -12.58 45.23 -9.36
CA LEU A 667 -12.66 43.81 -9.73
C LEU A 667 -13.52 43.66 -10.99
N ASN A 668 -12.85 43.32 -12.09
CA ASN A 668 -13.43 43.08 -13.41
C ASN A 668 -14.60 42.09 -13.29
N SER A 669 -15.83 42.54 -13.57
CA SER A 669 -17.11 41.83 -13.33
C SER A 669 -17.18 40.41 -13.91
N LYS A 670 -16.33 40.12 -14.90
CA LYS A 670 -16.13 38.78 -15.47
C LYS A 670 -15.60 37.77 -14.45
N HIS A 671 -14.69 38.17 -13.56
CA HIS A 671 -14.07 37.27 -12.57
C HIS A 671 -15.04 36.95 -11.44
N VAL A 672 -15.87 37.93 -11.05
CA VAL A 672 -16.95 37.72 -10.07
C VAL A 672 -18.01 36.78 -10.64
N ALA A 673 -18.39 36.93 -11.92
CA ALA A 673 -19.33 36.02 -12.58
C ALA A 673 -18.78 34.59 -12.69
N ILE A 674 -17.48 34.42 -12.99
CA ILE A 674 -16.81 33.12 -13.04
C ILE A 674 -16.76 32.49 -11.65
N ALA A 675 -16.41 33.25 -10.61
CA ALA A 675 -16.39 32.75 -9.23
C ALA A 675 -17.78 32.29 -8.76
N ILE A 676 -18.83 33.03 -9.10
CA ILE A 676 -20.22 32.64 -8.80
C ILE A 676 -20.60 31.37 -9.56
N LEU A 677 -20.21 31.24 -10.83
CA LEU A 677 -20.54 30.06 -11.65
C LEU A 677 -19.83 28.79 -11.14
N VAL A 678 -18.58 28.91 -10.70
CA VAL A 678 -17.83 27.81 -10.05
C VAL A 678 -18.51 27.40 -8.73
N LEU A 679 -18.98 28.37 -7.94
CA LEU A 679 -19.66 28.12 -6.69
C LEU A 679 -21.02 27.42 -6.90
N VAL A 680 -21.78 27.84 -7.92
CA VAL A 680 -23.06 27.20 -8.30
C VAL A 680 -22.84 25.77 -8.80
N VAL A 681 -21.81 25.52 -9.60
CA VAL A 681 -21.47 24.16 -10.06
C VAL A 681 -21.07 23.26 -8.89
N SER A 682 -20.30 23.79 -7.93
CA SER A 682 -19.93 23.05 -6.71
C SER A 682 -21.14 22.71 -5.84
N ILE A 683 -22.08 23.65 -5.67
CA ILE A 683 -23.33 23.43 -4.94
C ILE A 683 -24.24 22.42 -5.66
N CYS A 684 -24.36 22.50 -6.99
CA CYS A 684 -25.09 21.52 -7.78
C CYS A 684 -24.46 20.12 -7.70
N GLY A 685 -23.13 20.04 -7.71
CA GLY A 685 -22.40 18.78 -7.51
C GLY A 685 -22.68 18.17 -6.13
N MET A 686 -22.66 18.99 -5.08
CA MET A 686 -23.02 18.57 -3.72
C MET A 686 -24.49 18.11 -3.64
N TYR A 687 -25.41 18.78 -4.32
CA TYR A 687 -26.83 18.42 -4.32
C TYR A 687 -27.10 17.09 -5.05
N ILE A 688 -26.45 16.86 -6.18
CA ILE A 688 -26.52 15.59 -6.93
C ILE A 688 -25.92 14.45 -6.09
N PHE A 689 -24.78 14.69 -5.45
CA PHE A 689 -24.11 13.69 -4.60
C PHE A 689 -24.91 13.36 -3.32
N GLN A 690 -25.69 14.32 -2.80
CA GLN A 690 -26.62 14.07 -1.69
C GLN A 690 -27.87 13.30 -2.13
N GLN A 691 -28.30 13.44 -3.39
CA GLN A 691 -29.46 12.73 -3.94
C GLN A 691 -29.15 11.25 -4.23
N GLU A 692 -27.90 10.90 -4.55
CA GLU A 692 -27.44 9.50 -4.71
C GLU A 692 -27.28 8.74 -3.37
N ARG A 693 -27.27 9.45 -2.22
CA ARG A 693 -27.16 8.83 -0.88
C ARG A 693 -28.47 8.69 -0.12
N CYS A 694 -29.62 9.02 -0.72
CA CYS A 694 -30.94 8.76 -0.12
C CYS A 694 -31.65 7.61 -0.87
N PRO A 695 -31.70 6.39 -0.30
CA PRO A 695 -32.58 5.36 -0.82
C PRO A 695 -34.00 5.62 -0.31
N PHE A 696 -34.94 5.78 -1.24
CA PHE A 696 -36.31 5.30 -1.03
C PHE A 696 -36.48 4.03 -1.85
#